data_AF-A0AAW0CP05-F1
#
_entry.id   AF-A0AAW0CP05-F1
#
_cell.length_a   1.000
_cell.length_b   1.000
_cell.length_c   1.000
_cell.angle_alpha   90.00
_cell.angle_beta   90.00
_cell.angle_gamma   90.00
#
_symmetry.space_group_name_H-M   'P 1'
#
loop_
_entity.id
_entity.type
_entity.pdbx_description
1 polymer ?
#
loop_
_entity_poly.entity_id
_entity_poly.type
_entity_poly.pdbx_seq_one_letter_code
_entity_poly.pdbx_strand_id
1 'polypeptide(L)'
;MADECLKELNVLSLNPFELVSVSVSPSSSATDVKRAIAQELDSATYGLFLWQAPSGIRLLGFTEDLRATLPENTHLQELPRPWNLGSFSARDSELHLVVASRQPFNVRVFDIHSKKLQSLTLTFAASVENVAPDARIYKCPAPVPCRTGAERSAAAVTLAALSQHLDASTELDASQRIIDVFPWGLPAAQVHFLVRTGLFDSDFLFSLADDHVEDSSDEKVAALPTPMDLATRRKKYFRSNTSKSPSSEATKPQSERAMMIGRPNESILPPSLLNETLSDLRHNVSYMSPTTQDFIDFYTLRNQMMRTFPKEIERRTALIDCLSTILPSRPEPGVISSYPNDGQLAITISNIIYLYYLQEVKNELAGNSGEPNIEVTRYYIEQCRRCYAAGVEQRCNFPAILLCQLGPYLVIACAIFTDVPIVEQLACIPLHAHSTNISQIEAGARAIGALRAASKDLLNSYPSLVAELQGEFPFPRSFHTGGSSIHFTYTGALDGKRVYRAALVDSGAPVIIKYTLKYSMAAHKFANDAGFAPKLLECKCIHEWWMVVMEDISMDYVTIEQAKADRYDLHGIHDSLNKALHTLHSANYVHGDIRDVNVLVRRDSNRATAPVMLVDWDWAGICGEAVYPVTLNPAVLRPSGAMAGAVIPASDDMAMVRLLLS
;
A
#
# COMPACT_ATOMS: atom_id res chain seq x y z
N MET A 1 69.39 -36.87 13.77
CA MET A 1 68.27 -36.35 12.96
C MET A 1 67.29 -35.77 13.96
N ALA A 2 67.28 -34.45 14.11
CA ALA A 2 66.43 -33.79 15.09
C ALA A 2 64.99 -33.77 14.53
N ASP A 3 64.03 -34.31 15.29
CA ASP A 3 62.61 -34.14 14.99
C ASP A 3 62.31 -32.64 14.96
N GLU A 4 62.02 -32.09 13.78
CA GLU A 4 61.47 -30.74 13.67
C GLU A 4 60.09 -30.76 14.32
N CYS A 5 60.00 -30.17 15.51
CA CYS A 5 58.74 -30.05 16.24
C CYS A 5 57.75 -29.23 15.38
N LEU A 6 56.69 -29.88 14.89
CA LEU A 6 55.64 -29.25 14.10
C LEU A 6 54.97 -28.14 14.91
N LYS A 7 54.63 -27.03 14.25
CA LYS A 7 53.90 -25.92 14.87
C LYS A 7 52.43 -26.03 14.48
N GLU A 8 51.55 -26.11 15.46
CA GLU A 8 50.11 -26.02 15.24
C GLU A 8 49.67 -24.57 15.08
N LEU A 9 48.92 -24.29 14.02
CA LEU A 9 48.35 -22.98 13.74
C LEU A 9 46.82 -23.08 13.79
N ASN A 10 46.21 -22.28 14.65
CA ASN A 10 44.76 -22.10 14.62
C ASN A 10 44.39 -21.09 13.53
N VAL A 11 43.58 -21.53 12.57
CA VAL A 11 43.20 -20.79 11.37
C VAL A 11 41.69 -20.61 11.33
N LEU A 12 41.25 -19.35 11.26
CA LEU A 12 39.84 -19.03 11.04
C LEU A 12 39.58 -18.88 9.54
N SER A 13 38.80 -19.81 8.98
CA SER A 13 38.20 -19.67 7.67
C SER A 13 36.96 -18.79 7.75
N LEU A 14 36.82 -17.85 6.82
CA LEU A 14 35.64 -16.97 6.73
C LEU A 14 34.53 -17.57 5.86
N ASN A 15 34.88 -18.52 4.99
CA ASN A 15 33.94 -19.27 4.18
C ASN A 15 34.47 -20.69 3.86
N PRO A 16 33.85 -21.75 4.41
CA PRO A 16 32.82 -21.69 5.47
C PRO A 16 33.40 -21.06 6.75
N PHE A 17 32.56 -20.43 7.59
CA PHE A 17 33.02 -19.87 8.86
C PHE A 17 33.37 -21.00 9.84
N GLU A 18 34.65 -21.35 9.89
CA GLU A 18 35.14 -22.54 10.59
C GLU A 18 36.55 -22.30 11.14
N LEU A 19 36.82 -22.85 12.31
CA LEU A 19 38.13 -22.81 12.94
C LEU A 19 38.80 -24.17 12.80
N VAL A 20 39.93 -24.20 12.09
CA VAL A 20 40.71 -25.42 11.87
C VAL A 20 42.11 -25.26 12.45
N SER A 21 42.68 -26.35 12.96
CA SER A 21 44.05 -26.39 13.44
C SER A 21 44.92 -27.10 12.41
N VAL A 22 45.96 -26.42 11.93
CA VAL A 22 46.82 -26.91 10.84
C VAL A 22 48.24 -27.07 11.35
N SER A 23 48.78 -28.28 11.25
CA SER A 23 50.17 -28.57 11.62
C SER A 23 51.13 -28.27 10.46
N VAL A 24 52.12 -27.40 10.68
CA VAL A 24 53.11 -27.02 9.66
C VAL A 24 54.53 -27.04 10.20
N SER A 25 55.52 -27.39 9.38
CA SER A 25 56.93 -27.26 9.77
C SER A 25 57.31 -25.77 9.88
N PRO A 26 58.14 -25.36 10.85
CA PRO A 26 58.63 -23.98 10.96
C PRO A 26 59.34 -23.44 9.70
N SER A 27 59.80 -24.32 8.82
CA SER A 27 60.46 -23.97 7.55
C SER A 27 59.51 -23.90 6.34
N SER A 28 58.20 -24.12 6.53
CA SER A 28 57.20 -24.19 5.46
C SER A 28 57.03 -22.87 4.71
N SER A 29 56.96 -22.92 3.37
CA SER A 29 56.70 -21.73 2.55
C SER A 29 55.24 -21.29 2.63
N ALA A 30 54.95 -20.05 2.21
CA ALA A 30 53.58 -19.54 2.25
C ALA A 30 52.61 -20.32 1.34
N THR A 31 53.12 -20.85 0.24
CA THR A 31 52.36 -21.71 -0.67
C THR A 31 52.04 -23.06 -0.03
N ASP A 32 52.97 -23.61 0.75
CA ASP A 32 52.78 -24.91 1.41
C ASP A 32 51.76 -24.83 2.54
N VAL A 33 51.76 -23.74 3.31
CA VAL A 33 50.74 -23.53 4.35
C VAL A 33 49.37 -23.24 3.75
N LYS A 34 49.27 -22.49 2.65
CA LYS A 34 48.00 -22.35 1.92
C LYS A 34 47.48 -23.69 1.43
N ARG A 35 48.36 -24.58 0.97
CA ARG A 35 47.99 -25.94 0.53
C ARG A 35 47.52 -26.80 1.70
N ALA A 36 48.21 -26.75 2.84
CA ALA A 36 47.83 -27.47 4.05
C ALA A 36 46.46 -27.00 4.58
N ILE A 37 46.23 -25.68 4.66
CA ILE A 37 44.92 -25.12 5.04
C ILE A 37 43.83 -25.55 4.05
N ALA A 38 44.11 -25.52 2.75
CA ALA A 38 43.13 -25.90 1.74
C ALA A 38 42.73 -27.38 1.82
N GLN A 39 43.67 -28.26 2.21
CA GLN A 39 43.42 -29.69 2.45
C GLN A 39 42.53 -29.92 3.67
N GLU A 40 42.80 -29.24 4.80
CA GLU A 40 41.97 -29.36 6.02
C GLU A 40 40.54 -28.86 5.81
N LEU A 41 40.36 -27.83 4.97
CA LEU A 41 39.03 -27.29 4.63
C LEU A 41 38.32 -28.08 3.51
N ASP A 42 38.87 -29.22 3.06
CA ASP A 42 38.39 -30.02 1.92
C ASP A 42 38.12 -29.17 0.65
N SER A 43 38.90 -28.11 0.48
CA SER A 43 38.71 -27.11 -0.58
C SER A 43 39.68 -27.41 -1.72
N ALA A 44 39.27 -28.31 -2.62
CA ALA A 44 40.10 -28.71 -3.75
C ALA A 44 40.38 -27.51 -4.68
N THR A 45 41.59 -26.95 -4.57
CA THR A 45 42.31 -26.29 -5.68
C THR A 45 41.99 -24.81 -6.00
N TYR A 46 41.79 -23.86 -5.08
CA TYR A 46 41.59 -22.45 -5.48
C TYR A 46 42.17 -21.37 -4.55
N GLY A 47 42.38 -20.17 -5.12
CA GLY A 47 43.15 -19.07 -4.53
C GLY A 47 42.58 -18.51 -3.22
N LEU A 48 43.26 -18.84 -2.12
CA LEU A 48 43.01 -18.29 -0.79
C LEU A 48 43.73 -16.95 -0.60
N PHE A 49 42.98 -15.96 -0.09
CA PHE A 49 43.59 -14.81 0.55
C PHE A 49 43.91 -15.17 2.01
N LEU A 50 45.13 -14.86 2.44
CA LEU A 50 45.70 -15.28 3.73
C LEU A 50 46.23 -14.04 4.45
N TRP A 51 45.81 -13.86 5.70
CA TRP A 51 46.26 -12.78 6.57
C TRP A 51 46.72 -13.33 7.92
N GLN A 52 47.70 -12.66 8.54
CA GLN A 52 48.08 -12.94 9.93
C GLN A 52 47.06 -12.30 10.87
N ALA A 53 46.58 -13.06 11.85
CA ALA A 53 45.63 -12.54 12.83
C ALA A 53 46.31 -11.51 13.77
N PRO A 54 45.56 -10.50 14.27
CA PRO A 54 46.02 -9.63 15.34
C PRO A 54 46.42 -10.43 16.58
N SER A 55 47.54 -10.05 17.21
CA SER A 55 48.00 -10.68 18.45
C SER A 55 46.98 -10.49 19.59
N GLY A 56 46.78 -11.52 20.40
CA GLY A 56 45.97 -11.47 21.63
C GLY A 56 44.55 -12.00 21.48
N ILE A 57 44.11 -12.41 20.29
CA ILE A 57 42.79 -13.03 20.09
C ILE A 57 42.85 -14.47 20.62
N ARG A 58 42.16 -14.72 21.74
CA ARG A 58 42.09 -16.04 22.36
C ARG A 58 40.82 -16.79 21.94
N LEU A 59 41.01 -18.05 21.60
CA LEU A 59 39.98 -19.01 21.26
C LEU A 59 39.38 -19.54 22.57
N LEU A 60 38.29 -18.93 23.02
CA LEU A 60 37.47 -19.43 24.11
C LEU A 60 36.59 -20.57 23.55
N GLY A 61 36.59 -21.72 24.24
CA GLY A 61 36.05 -23.00 23.78
C GLY A 61 34.89 -22.96 22.78
N PHE A 62 35.10 -23.64 21.65
CA PHE A 62 34.18 -23.90 20.53
C PHE A 62 32.68 -23.87 20.89
N THR A 63 31.94 -22.88 20.39
CA THR A 63 31.08 -23.03 19.19
C THR A 63 30.11 -21.87 18.95
N GLU A 64 29.86 -20.95 19.90
CA GLU A 64 28.94 -19.82 19.64
C GLU A 64 29.44 -18.42 20.05
N ASP A 65 30.53 -18.29 20.84
CA ASP A 65 30.96 -17.00 21.42
C ASP A 65 32.24 -16.37 20.82
N LEU A 66 32.78 -16.91 19.72
CA LEU A 66 34.00 -16.38 19.08
C LEU A 66 33.88 -14.88 18.70
N ARG A 67 32.65 -14.40 18.49
CA ARG A 67 32.33 -12.99 18.19
C ARG A 67 32.71 -12.03 19.32
N ALA A 68 32.57 -12.42 20.58
CA ALA A 68 32.82 -11.52 21.72
C ALA A 68 34.28 -11.05 21.80
N THR A 69 35.20 -11.76 21.15
CA THR A 69 36.64 -11.48 21.14
C THR A 69 37.17 -10.91 19.82
N LEU A 70 36.36 -10.90 18.76
CA LEU A 70 36.78 -10.41 17.44
C LEU A 70 36.46 -8.91 17.32
N PRO A 71 37.41 -8.08 16.85
CA PRO A 71 37.16 -6.64 16.70
C PRO A 71 36.18 -6.40 15.53
N GLU A 72 34.91 -6.12 15.86
CA GLU A 72 33.80 -6.10 14.90
C GLU A 72 33.96 -5.10 13.74
N ASN A 73 34.78 -4.05 13.93
CA ASN A 73 34.91 -2.92 13.00
C ASN A 73 36.29 -2.82 12.33
N THR A 74 37.18 -3.82 12.49
CA THR A 74 38.49 -3.79 11.83
C THR A 74 38.43 -4.51 10.49
N HIS A 75 38.66 -3.77 9.39
CA HIS A 75 38.67 -4.38 8.06
C HIS A 75 39.94 -5.19 7.85
N LEU A 76 39.82 -6.35 7.19
CA LEU A 76 40.99 -7.19 6.86
C LEU A 76 42.03 -6.47 5.99
N GLN A 77 41.60 -5.50 5.19
CA GLN A 77 42.49 -4.69 4.35
C GLN A 77 43.33 -3.70 5.16
N GLU A 78 42.90 -3.37 6.38
CA GLU A 78 43.63 -2.55 7.34
C GLU A 78 44.60 -3.37 8.21
N LEU A 79 44.73 -4.68 7.94
CA LEU A 79 45.70 -5.58 8.58
C LEU A 79 46.90 -5.90 7.66
N PRO A 80 47.80 -4.95 7.36
CA PRO A 80 49.01 -5.25 6.61
C PRO A 80 50.08 -5.76 7.58
N ARG A 81 50.24 -7.08 7.69
CA ARG A 81 51.49 -7.64 8.25
C ARG A 81 52.03 -8.76 7.37
N PRO A 82 53.30 -8.69 6.93
CA PRO A 82 53.97 -9.84 6.35
C PRO A 82 54.10 -10.92 7.43
N TRP A 83 53.62 -12.12 7.08
CA TRP A 83 53.56 -13.27 7.97
C TRP A 83 54.96 -13.72 8.41
N ASN A 84 55.17 -13.86 9.73
CA ASN A 84 56.38 -14.40 10.34
C ASN A 84 56.06 -15.56 11.30
N LEU A 85 56.47 -16.78 10.96
CA LEU A 85 56.27 -17.99 11.79
C LEU A 85 56.99 -17.93 13.14
N GLY A 86 58.07 -17.16 13.24
CA GLY A 86 58.88 -17.01 14.45
C GLY A 86 58.25 -16.14 15.54
N SER A 87 57.21 -15.35 15.23
CA SER A 87 56.59 -14.43 16.19
C SER A 87 55.33 -14.99 16.87
N PHE A 88 54.83 -16.16 16.45
CA PHE A 88 53.65 -16.73 17.08
C PHE A 88 53.98 -17.33 18.45
N SER A 89 53.20 -16.92 19.46
CA SER A 89 53.33 -17.39 20.83
C SER A 89 53.01 -18.89 20.91
N ALA A 90 53.75 -19.65 21.73
CA ALA A 90 53.54 -21.09 21.92
C ALA A 90 52.33 -21.40 22.82
N ARG A 91 51.29 -20.57 22.80
CA ARG A 91 50.09 -20.74 23.63
C ARG A 91 48.97 -21.29 22.75
N ASP A 92 48.55 -22.52 23.05
CA ASP A 92 47.65 -23.36 22.24
C ASP A 92 46.28 -22.75 21.93
N SER A 93 45.91 -21.66 22.61
CA SER A 93 44.60 -21.02 22.51
C SER A 93 44.58 -19.70 21.73
N GLU A 94 45.63 -19.31 20.99
CA GLU A 94 45.64 -18.05 20.22
C GLU A 94 45.22 -18.27 18.75
N LEU A 95 44.50 -17.31 18.16
CA LEU A 95 44.19 -17.31 16.73
C LEU A 95 45.42 -16.82 15.94
N HIS A 96 45.86 -17.61 14.95
CA HIS A 96 47.12 -17.35 14.24
C HIS A 96 46.89 -16.76 12.85
N LEU A 97 45.96 -17.31 12.08
CA LEU A 97 45.74 -16.96 10.68
C LEU A 97 44.24 -16.79 10.37
N VAL A 98 43.95 -15.96 9.38
CA VAL A 98 42.61 -15.75 8.82
C VAL A 98 42.67 -16.01 7.32
N VAL A 99 41.75 -16.82 6.81
CA VAL A 99 41.65 -17.12 5.38
C VAL A 99 40.27 -16.85 4.83
N ALA A 100 40.22 -16.32 3.60
CA ALA A 100 38.99 -16.18 2.84
C ALA A 100 39.10 -16.94 1.52
N SER A 101 38.16 -17.87 1.32
CA SER A 101 37.96 -18.57 0.05
C SER A 101 37.27 -17.66 -0.96
N ARG A 102 37.60 -17.82 -2.25
CA ARG A 102 36.86 -17.19 -3.36
C ARG A 102 35.58 -17.93 -3.73
N GLN A 103 35.29 -19.06 -3.10
CA GLN A 103 34.06 -19.80 -3.36
C GLN A 103 32.83 -19.05 -2.85
N PRO A 104 31.65 -19.29 -3.46
CA PRO A 104 30.38 -18.80 -2.93
C PRO A 104 30.02 -19.46 -1.60
N PHE A 105 29.15 -18.81 -0.82
CA PHE A 105 28.66 -19.28 0.47
C PHE A 105 27.24 -18.84 0.76
N ASN A 106 26.61 -19.56 1.70
CA ASN A 106 25.23 -19.32 2.05
C ASN A 106 25.09 -18.20 3.06
N VAL A 107 24.37 -17.17 2.64
CA VAL A 107 23.89 -16.06 3.44
C VAL A 107 22.43 -16.32 3.77
N ARG A 108 22.03 -16.02 5.01
CA ARG A 108 20.64 -16.12 5.45
C ARG A 108 20.01 -14.75 5.61
N VAL A 109 18.86 -14.59 4.98
CA VAL A 109 18.15 -13.32 4.83
C VAL A 109 16.74 -13.48 5.36
N PHE A 110 16.36 -12.65 6.33
CA PHE A 110 14.99 -12.60 6.82
C PHE A 110 14.27 -11.42 6.16
N ASP A 111 13.20 -11.72 5.43
CA ASP A 111 12.31 -10.71 4.88
C ASP A 111 11.29 -10.30 5.95
N ILE A 112 11.36 -9.05 6.37
CA ILE A 112 10.55 -8.49 7.45
C ILE A 112 9.07 -8.47 7.08
N HIS A 113 8.75 -8.14 5.82
CA HIS A 113 7.37 -7.99 5.36
C HIS A 113 6.72 -9.36 5.16
N SER A 114 7.40 -10.26 4.44
CA SER A 114 6.86 -11.60 4.19
C SER A 114 7.04 -12.57 5.36
N LYS A 115 7.79 -12.17 6.41
CA LYS A 115 8.16 -12.98 7.59
C LYS A 115 8.82 -14.32 7.23
N LYS A 116 9.55 -14.35 6.11
CA LYS A 116 10.19 -15.56 5.58
C LYS A 116 11.70 -15.48 5.69
N LEU A 117 12.31 -16.57 6.17
CA LEU A 117 13.75 -16.75 6.15
C LEU A 117 14.17 -17.49 4.87
N GLN A 118 15.10 -16.90 4.12
CA GLN A 118 15.65 -17.43 2.88
C GLN A 118 17.16 -17.62 3.00
N SER A 119 17.71 -18.50 2.15
CA SER A 119 19.15 -18.72 2.03
C SER A 119 19.59 -18.41 0.61
N LEU A 120 20.60 -17.56 0.46
CA LEU A 120 21.16 -17.11 -0.81
C LEU A 120 22.64 -17.47 -0.89
N THR A 121 23.14 -17.81 -2.06
CA THR A 121 24.55 -18.13 -2.24
C THR A 121 25.29 -16.95 -2.87
N LEU A 122 26.25 -16.36 -2.16
CA LEU A 122 27.00 -15.15 -2.56
C LEU A 122 28.52 -15.33 -2.40
N THR A 123 29.32 -14.46 -3.00
CA THR A 123 30.79 -14.42 -2.76
C THR A 123 31.15 -13.20 -1.90
N PHE A 124 32.32 -13.19 -1.28
CA PHE A 124 32.79 -12.05 -0.48
C PHE A 124 32.97 -10.77 -1.30
N ALA A 125 33.16 -10.89 -2.62
CA ALA A 125 33.28 -9.76 -3.53
C ALA A 125 31.92 -9.23 -4.03
N ALA A 126 30.82 -9.94 -3.77
CA ALA A 126 29.48 -9.48 -4.13
C ALA A 126 29.13 -8.19 -3.36
N SER A 127 28.34 -7.32 -3.99
CA SER A 127 27.78 -6.13 -3.37
C SER A 127 26.56 -6.48 -2.52
N VAL A 128 26.24 -5.63 -1.55
CA VAL A 128 25.09 -5.80 -0.65
C VAL A 128 23.77 -5.85 -1.43
N GLU A 129 23.64 -5.10 -2.53
CA GLU A 129 22.48 -5.18 -3.44
C GLU A 129 22.21 -6.60 -3.97
N ASN A 130 23.23 -7.47 -4.07
CA ASN A 130 23.04 -8.85 -4.53
C ASN A 130 22.31 -9.72 -3.48
N VAL A 131 22.16 -9.25 -2.23
CA VAL A 131 21.37 -9.92 -1.19
C VAL A 131 19.87 -9.77 -1.48
N ALA A 132 19.42 -8.60 -1.92
CA ALA A 132 18.05 -8.35 -2.33
C ALA A 132 17.97 -7.09 -3.20
N PRO A 133 17.89 -7.25 -4.54
CA PRO A 133 17.76 -6.11 -5.45
C PRO A 133 16.51 -5.30 -5.11
N ASP A 134 16.62 -3.97 -5.12
CA ASP A 134 15.52 -3.01 -4.88
C ASP A 134 14.88 -3.04 -3.48
N ALA A 135 15.59 -3.57 -2.46
CA ALA A 135 15.15 -3.58 -1.07
C ALA A 135 16.11 -2.80 -0.16
N ARG A 136 15.60 -2.30 0.98
CA ARG A 136 16.48 -1.77 2.06
C ARG A 136 17.03 -2.95 2.86
N ILE A 137 18.35 -2.97 3.02
CA ILE A 137 19.10 -4.10 3.59
C ILE A 137 19.81 -3.63 4.84
N TYR A 138 19.58 -4.36 5.94
CA TYR A 138 20.14 -4.04 7.24
C TYR A 138 21.01 -5.20 7.72
N LYS A 139 22.10 -4.87 8.41
CA LYS A 139 22.89 -5.88 9.13
C LYS A 139 22.08 -6.37 10.33
N CYS A 140 22.02 -7.68 10.55
CA CYS A 140 21.33 -8.21 11.72
C CYS A 140 22.04 -7.73 13.01
N PRO A 141 21.36 -7.00 13.92
CA PRO A 141 21.99 -6.29 15.03
C PRO A 141 22.46 -7.21 16.17
N ALA A 142 21.90 -8.42 16.27
CA ALA A 142 22.30 -9.44 17.24
C ALA A 142 22.44 -10.81 16.55
N PRO A 143 23.32 -11.70 17.04
CA PRO A 143 23.42 -13.06 16.54
C PRO A 143 22.12 -13.82 16.83
N VAL A 144 21.23 -13.93 15.83
CA VAL A 144 20.01 -14.74 15.96
C VAL A 144 20.29 -16.14 15.40
N PRO A 145 20.32 -17.19 16.24
CA PRO A 145 20.53 -18.55 15.78
C PRO A 145 19.32 -19.03 14.96
N CYS A 146 19.60 -19.85 13.96
CA CYS A 146 18.59 -20.50 13.14
C CYS A 146 19.05 -21.92 12.77
N ARG A 147 18.54 -22.92 13.49
CA ARG A 147 18.71 -24.35 13.17
C ARG A 147 17.35 -25.04 12.94
N THR A 148 17.40 -26.29 12.48
CA THR A 148 16.27 -27.04 11.88
C THR A 148 15.03 -27.19 12.77
N GLY A 149 13.84 -27.23 12.16
CA GLY A 149 12.58 -27.54 12.86
C GLY A 149 11.95 -26.37 13.61
N ALA A 150 11.31 -26.65 14.76
CA ALA A 150 10.47 -25.73 15.53
C ALA A 150 11.13 -24.38 15.92
N GLU A 151 12.47 -24.34 15.98
CA GLU A 151 13.25 -23.13 16.24
C GLU A 151 13.20 -22.10 15.09
N ARG A 152 12.85 -22.48 13.85
CA ARG A 152 12.61 -21.52 12.75
C ARG A 152 11.46 -20.57 13.05
N SER A 153 10.41 -21.05 13.74
CA SER A 153 9.31 -20.19 14.19
C SER A 153 9.74 -19.27 15.32
N ALA A 154 10.52 -19.77 16.28
CA ALA A 154 11.06 -18.94 17.37
C ALA A 154 12.01 -17.84 16.85
N ALA A 155 12.93 -18.18 15.92
CA ALA A 155 13.80 -17.21 15.27
C ALA A 155 13.00 -16.18 14.46
N ALA A 156 11.94 -16.59 13.73
CA ALA A 156 11.07 -15.66 13.01
C ALA A 156 10.30 -14.72 13.95
N VAL A 157 9.89 -15.20 15.13
CA VAL A 157 9.25 -14.37 16.18
C VAL A 157 10.26 -13.39 16.78
N THR A 158 11.46 -13.82 17.12
CA THR A 158 12.54 -12.95 17.63
C THR A 158 12.99 -11.93 16.59
N LEU A 159 13.07 -12.30 15.30
CA LEU A 159 13.42 -11.38 14.21
C LEU A 159 12.30 -10.41 13.88
N ALA A 160 11.03 -10.83 14.00
CA ALA A 160 9.89 -9.93 13.92
C ALA A 160 9.88 -8.93 15.08
N ALA A 161 10.23 -9.35 16.29
CA ALA A 161 10.38 -8.45 17.45
C ALA A 161 11.57 -7.48 17.26
N LEU A 162 12.73 -7.96 16.79
CA LEU A 162 13.88 -7.11 16.47
C LEU A 162 13.58 -6.15 15.31
N SER A 163 12.69 -6.51 14.39
CA SER A 163 12.29 -5.64 13.28
C SER A 163 11.47 -4.42 13.71
N GLN A 164 10.89 -4.42 14.92
CA GLN A 164 10.23 -3.24 15.51
C GLN A 164 11.24 -2.20 16.03
N HIS A 165 12.53 -2.55 16.08
CA HIS A 165 13.65 -1.68 16.49
C HIS A 165 14.67 -1.44 15.37
N LEU A 166 14.27 -1.61 14.11
CA LEU A 166 15.14 -1.43 12.93
C LEU A 166 15.71 -0.02 12.80
N ASP A 167 15.07 1.00 13.39
CA ASP A 167 15.56 2.39 13.39
C ASP A 167 16.87 2.55 14.19
N ALA A 168 17.25 1.58 15.03
CA ALA A 168 18.54 1.49 15.71
C ALA A 168 19.58 0.61 14.99
N SER A 169 19.21 -0.04 13.87
CA SER A 169 20.08 -0.94 13.10
C SER A 169 20.74 -0.22 11.93
N THR A 170 22.00 -0.54 11.63
CA THR A 170 22.73 0.09 10.52
C THR A 170 22.22 -0.41 9.17
N GLU A 171 21.53 0.45 8.42
CA GLU A 171 21.27 0.24 6.99
C GLU A 171 22.59 0.17 6.23
N LEU A 172 22.70 -0.80 5.33
CA LEU A 172 23.92 -1.04 4.58
C LEU A 172 23.83 -0.37 3.21
N ASP A 173 24.93 0.25 2.78
CA ASP A 173 25.03 0.85 1.45
C ASP A 173 25.07 -0.28 0.41
N ALA A 174 24.19 -0.19 -0.59
CA ALA A 174 24.03 -1.15 -1.66
C ALA A 174 25.35 -1.50 -2.38
N SER A 175 26.28 -0.55 -2.45
CA SER A 175 27.58 -0.68 -3.12
C SER A 175 28.67 -1.33 -2.25
N GLN A 176 28.48 -1.45 -0.94
CA GLN A 176 29.42 -2.13 -0.05
C GLN A 176 29.54 -3.60 -0.44
N ARG A 177 30.74 -4.18 -0.35
CA ARG A 177 30.90 -5.63 -0.55
C ARG A 177 30.58 -6.37 0.74
N ILE A 178 30.18 -7.63 0.62
CA ILE A 178 29.88 -8.48 1.78
C ILE A 178 31.07 -8.57 2.76
N ILE A 179 32.31 -8.60 2.24
CA ILE A 179 33.52 -8.61 3.08
C ILE A 179 33.78 -7.30 3.82
N ASP A 180 33.23 -6.18 3.34
CA ASP A 180 33.35 -4.90 4.03
C ASP A 180 32.34 -4.85 5.20
N VAL A 181 31.17 -5.48 5.06
CA VAL A 181 30.15 -5.56 6.12
C VAL A 181 30.48 -6.63 7.18
N PHE A 182 31.08 -7.74 6.75
CA PHE A 182 31.46 -8.88 7.59
C PHE A 182 32.93 -9.24 7.34
N PRO A 183 33.89 -8.41 7.78
CA PRO A 183 35.31 -8.62 7.55
C PRO A 183 35.83 -9.91 8.21
N TRP A 184 35.15 -10.39 9.25
CA TRP A 184 35.49 -11.64 9.94
C TRP A 184 34.54 -12.78 9.59
N GLY A 185 33.87 -12.75 8.44
CA GLY A 185 33.02 -13.84 7.96
C GLY A 185 31.67 -13.97 8.66
N LEU A 186 30.90 -14.99 8.26
CA LEU A 186 29.47 -15.13 8.55
C LEU A 186 29.18 -16.51 9.18
N PRO A 187 28.79 -16.58 10.47
CA PRO A 187 28.52 -17.84 11.14
C PRO A 187 27.37 -18.64 10.50
N ALA A 188 27.65 -19.88 10.10
CA ALA A 188 26.74 -20.71 9.32
C ALA A 188 25.42 -21.12 10.01
N ALA A 189 25.16 -20.72 11.26
CA ALA A 189 23.95 -21.01 12.02
C ALA A 189 23.14 -19.75 12.40
N GLN A 190 23.42 -18.59 11.80
CA GLN A 190 22.76 -17.33 12.16
C GLN A 190 21.99 -16.70 10.99
N VAL A 191 21.13 -15.74 11.31
CA VAL A 191 20.57 -14.78 10.36
C VAL A 191 21.52 -13.61 10.21
N HIS A 192 21.76 -13.20 8.96
CA HIS A 192 22.84 -12.28 8.63
C HIS A 192 22.29 -10.92 8.19
N PHE A 193 21.26 -10.93 7.36
CA PHE A 193 20.62 -9.72 6.85
C PHE A 193 19.13 -9.71 7.16
N LEU A 194 18.65 -8.51 7.47
CA LEU A 194 17.22 -8.20 7.47
C LEU A 194 16.94 -7.41 6.19
N VAL A 195 15.90 -7.81 5.46
CA VAL A 195 15.54 -7.16 4.20
C VAL A 195 14.09 -6.70 4.29
N ARG A 196 13.86 -5.45 3.93
CA ARG A 196 12.52 -4.88 3.74
C ARG A 196 12.21 -4.89 2.25
N THR A 197 11.67 -5.99 1.75
CA THR A 197 11.22 -6.10 0.36
C THR A 197 9.99 -5.23 0.15
N GLY A 198 9.96 -4.54 -1.00
CA GLY A 198 9.24 -3.29 -1.16
C GLY A 198 7.73 -3.35 -0.92
N LEU A 199 7.23 -2.30 -0.27
CA LEU A 199 6.48 -1.27 -0.96
C LEU A 199 7.07 0.06 -0.50
N PHE A 200 7.62 0.83 -1.44
CA PHE A 200 7.70 2.28 -1.23
C PHE A 200 6.25 2.78 -1.12
N ASP A 201 5.74 2.85 0.11
CA ASP A 201 4.65 3.74 0.54
C ASP A 201 4.44 3.62 2.06
N SER A 202 5.44 4.09 2.82
CA SER A 202 5.29 4.85 4.06
C SER A 202 6.68 5.38 4.43
N ASP A 203 6.75 6.57 5.03
CA ASP A 203 7.97 7.16 5.61
C ASP A 203 8.76 8.13 4.69
N PHE A 204 8.07 9.16 4.21
CA PHE A 204 8.62 10.51 4.34
C PHE A 204 7.82 11.17 5.46
N LEU A 205 8.48 11.50 6.58
CA LEU A 205 7.95 12.08 7.84
C LEU A 205 7.37 11.01 8.79
N PHE A 206 7.97 10.63 9.92
CA PHE A 206 8.72 11.32 10.99
C PHE A 206 9.47 10.24 11.80
N SER A 207 10.54 10.46 12.55
CA SER A 207 11.48 11.55 12.78
C SER A 207 12.59 10.92 13.63
N LEU A 208 13.85 11.21 13.28
CA LEU A 208 14.86 11.31 14.32
C LEU A 208 14.42 12.39 15.31
N ALA A 209 14.44 12.01 16.57
CA ALA A 209 14.55 12.81 17.80
C ALA A 209 13.34 12.64 18.72
N ASP A 210 13.55 11.99 19.86
CA ASP A 210 14.14 12.72 20.98
C ASP A 210 14.86 11.78 21.93
N ASP A 211 16.05 12.18 22.37
CA ASP A 211 16.46 12.00 23.76
C ASP A 211 17.35 13.19 24.20
N HIS A 212 16.79 13.91 25.17
CA HIS A 212 17.41 14.72 26.24
C HIS A 212 17.92 16.15 25.96
N VAL A 213 17.03 17.11 26.26
CA VAL A 213 17.06 18.04 27.43
C VAL A 213 18.43 18.54 27.92
N GLU A 214 18.65 19.86 27.78
CA GLU A 214 19.07 20.71 28.90
C GLU A 214 18.43 22.10 28.79
N ASP A 215 17.59 22.37 29.78
CA ASP A 215 17.17 23.64 30.40
C ASP A 215 16.90 24.94 29.62
N SER A 216 15.68 25.43 29.89
CA SER A 216 15.32 26.79 30.32
C SER A 216 14.53 27.70 29.35
N SER A 217 13.29 27.93 29.79
CA SER A 217 12.41 29.10 29.58
C SER A 217 11.86 29.44 28.18
N ASP A 218 10.52 29.45 28.15
CA ASP A 218 9.61 30.27 27.35
C ASP A 218 9.18 29.83 25.93
N GLU A 219 7.89 29.50 25.86
CA GLU A 219 6.94 29.70 24.74
C GLU A 219 7.37 29.34 23.30
N LYS A 220 6.93 28.16 22.83
CA LYS A 220 5.99 27.95 21.69
C LYS A 220 5.94 26.46 21.32
N VAL A 221 4.77 25.85 21.49
CA VAL A 221 4.48 24.49 21.00
C VAL A 221 4.62 24.49 19.47
N ALA A 222 5.64 23.83 18.94
CA ALA A 222 5.84 23.66 17.51
C ALA A 222 4.86 22.59 16.98
N ALA A 223 3.99 23.00 16.05
CA ALA A 223 3.02 22.12 15.40
C ALA A 223 3.72 21.05 14.52
N LEU A 224 3.19 19.83 14.52
CA LEU A 224 3.53 18.77 13.57
C LEU A 224 3.47 19.30 12.12
N PRO A 225 4.46 19.02 11.25
CA PRO A 225 4.37 19.23 9.81
C PRO A 225 3.02 18.85 9.23
N THR A 226 2.32 19.86 8.71
CA THR A 226 1.06 19.70 8.02
C THR A 226 1.23 18.75 6.83
N PRO A 227 0.28 17.81 6.57
CA PRO A 227 0.27 17.04 5.34
C PRO A 227 0.45 17.96 4.13
N MET A 228 1.32 17.57 3.18
CA MET A 228 1.56 18.35 1.96
C MET A 228 0.21 18.70 1.31
N ASP A 229 -0.04 19.97 1.00
CA ASP A 229 -1.29 20.37 0.37
C ASP A 229 -1.50 19.68 -0.99
N LEU A 230 -2.77 19.59 -1.42
CA LEU A 230 -3.16 18.93 -2.67
C LEU A 230 -2.40 19.48 -3.89
N ALA A 231 -2.15 20.78 -3.95
CA ALA A 231 -1.41 21.41 -5.04
C ALA A 231 0.03 20.88 -5.12
N THR A 232 0.69 20.73 -3.97
CA THR A 232 2.06 20.23 -3.90
C THR A 232 2.12 18.75 -4.30
N ARG A 233 1.12 17.94 -3.93
CA ARG A 233 1.02 16.53 -4.37
C ARG A 233 0.79 16.43 -5.88
N ARG A 234 -0.11 17.24 -6.45
CA ARG A 234 -0.31 17.36 -7.91
C ARG A 234 0.97 17.81 -8.63
N LYS A 235 1.71 18.75 -8.06
CA LYS A 235 3.01 19.21 -8.58
C LYS A 235 4.02 18.07 -8.63
N LYS A 236 4.09 17.25 -7.57
CA LYS A 236 4.93 16.04 -7.53
C LYS A 236 4.51 15.07 -8.63
N TYR A 237 3.21 14.82 -8.78
CA TYR A 237 2.67 13.95 -9.84
C TYR A 237 3.11 14.41 -11.24
N PHE A 238 2.91 15.68 -11.59
CA PHE A 238 3.27 16.20 -12.91
C PHE A 238 4.79 16.29 -13.15
N ARG A 239 5.61 16.43 -12.11
CA ARG A 239 7.07 16.33 -12.21
C ARG A 239 7.53 14.92 -12.56
N SER A 240 6.93 13.91 -11.92
CA SER A 240 7.22 12.50 -12.18
C SER A 240 6.58 11.99 -13.47
N ASN A 241 5.49 12.61 -13.92
CA ASN A 241 4.76 12.27 -15.14
C ASN A 241 4.81 13.46 -16.13
N THR A 242 5.93 13.59 -16.82
CA THR A 242 6.12 14.64 -17.83
C THR A 242 5.17 14.46 -19.01
N SER A 243 4.84 15.58 -19.67
CA SER A 243 3.96 15.58 -20.85
C SER A 243 4.60 14.76 -21.98
N LYS A 244 3.80 13.87 -22.57
CA LYS A 244 4.19 12.96 -23.66
C LYS A 244 3.00 12.76 -24.58
N SER A 245 3.27 12.34 -25.82
CA SER A 245 2.21 12.03 -26.79
C SER A 245 1.26 10.94 -26.25
N PRO A 246 -0.06 11.22 -26.10
CA PRO A 246 -1.04 10.24 -25.65
C PRO A 246 -0.99 8.93 -26.45
N SER A 247 -0.97 9.03 -27.78
CA SER A 247 -0.87 7.87 -28.69
C SER A 247 0.40 7.03 -28.50
N SER A 248 1.52 7.66 -28.16
CA SER A 248 2.79 6.95 -27.93
C SER A 248 2.85 6.25 -26.58
N GLU A 249 2.12 6.78 -25.58
CA GLU A 249 2.02 6.16 -24.26
C GLU A 249 1.01 5.02 -24.24
N ALA A 250 0.00 5.06 -25.12
CA ALA A 250 -1.01 4.02 -25.29
C ALA A 250 -0.45 2.69 -25.83
N THR A 251 0.80 2.68 -26.33
CA THR A 251 1.48 1.48 -26.83
C THR A 251 2.26 0.72 -25.75
N LYS A 252 2.42 1.33 -24.56
CA LYS A 252 3.25 0.82 -23.47
C LYS A 252 2.40 0.09 -22.43
N PRO A 253 2.99 -0.90 -21.71
CA PRO A 253 2.34 -1.46 -20.54
C PRO A 253 2.00 -0.38 -19.52
N GLN A 254 0.82 -0.48 -18.92
CA GLN A 254 0.40 0.42 -17.85
C GLN A 254 1.35 0.29 -16.65
N SER A 255 1.88 1.41 -16.17
CA SER A 255 2.64 1.45 -14.92
C SER A 255 1.68 1.54 -13.73
N GLU A 256 1.75 0.56 -12.82
CA GLU A 256 0.93 0.49 -11.59
C GLU A 256 1.05 1.74 -10.70
N ARG A 257 2.12 2.53 -10.86
CA ARG A 257 2.37 3.76 -10.07
C ARG A 257 1.91 5.05 -10.76
N ALA A 258 1.57 5.04 -12.06
CA ALA A 258 1.38 6.26 -12.84
C ALA A 258 -0.09 6.60 -13.17
N MET A 259 -0.93 5.58 -13.40
CA MET A 259 -2.35 5.71 -13.73
C MET A 259 -3.12 4.43 -13.36
N MET A 260 -4.27 4.55 -12.69
CA MET A 260 -5.12 3.42 -12.30
C MET A 260 -6.34 3.29 -13.23
N ILE A 261 -6.08 3.01 -14.51
CA ILE A 261 -7.11 2.78 -15.54
C ILE A 261 -7.54 1.33 -15.47
N GLY A 262 -8.80 1.05 -15.11
CA GLY A 262 -9.33 -0.32 -15.09
C GLY A 262 -8.59 -1.28 -14.13
N ARG A 263 -7.74 -0.76 -13.25
CA ARG A 263 -6.93 -1.47 -12.25
C ARG A 263 -7.03 -0.74 -10.91
N PRO A 264 -8.24 -0.62 -10.34
CA PRO A 264 -8.45 0.16 -9.13
C PRO A 264 -7.63 -0.43 -7.97
N ASN A 265 -6.93 0.42 -7.23
CA ASN A 265 -6.43 0.08 -5.89
C ASN A 265 -7.57 0.34 -4.89
N GLU A 266 -7.87 -0.63 -4.04
CA GLU A 266 -8.97 -0.54 -3.06
C GLU A 266 -8.80 0.63 -2.07
N SER A 267 -7.58 1.17 -1.94
CA SER A 267 -7.28 2.33 -1.09
C SER A 267 -7.68 3.69 -1.68
N ILE A 268 -7.98 3.77 -2.98
CA ILE A 268 -8.30 5.02 -3.67
C ILE A 268 -9.80 5.31 -3.61
N LEU A 269 -10.17 6.58 -3.41
CA LEU A 269 -11.58 6.99 -3.46
C LEU A 269 -12.13 6.88 -4.88
N PRO A 270 -13.27 6.20 -5.09
CA PRO A 270 -13.88 6.12 -6.40
C PRO A 270 -14.42 7.49 -6.82
N PRO A 271 -14.46 7.80 -8.13
CA PRO A 271 -15.05 9.03 -8.64
C PRO A 271 -16.49 9.27 -8.16
N SER A 272 -17.25 8.20 -7.93
CA SER A 272 -18.62 8.25 -7.40
C SER A 272 -18.76 8.79 -5.97
N LEU A 273 -17.67 8.85 -5.20
CA LEU A 273 -17.65 9.55 -3.91
C LEU A 273 -17.13 10.99 -4.04
N LEU A 274 -16.37 11.33 -5.08
CA LEU A 274 -15.71 12.63 -5.20
C LEU A 274 -16.49 13.65 -6.04
N ASN A 275 -17.50 13.23 -6.78
CA ASN A 275 -18.37 14.12 -7.54
C ASN A 275 -19.81 13.56 -7.64
N GLU A 276 -20.80 14.42 -7.42
CA GLU A 276 -22.22 14.05 -7.43
C GLU A 276 -22.67 13.53 -8.79
N THR A 277 -22.38 14.24 -9.88
CA THR A 277 -22.75 13.83 -11.24
C THR A 277 -22.10 12.50 -11.65
N LEU A 278 -20.86 12.24 -11.24
CA LEU A 278 -20.21 10.95 -11.48
C LEU A 278 -20.81 9.83 -10.62
N SER A 279 -21.30 10.16 -9.42
CA SER A 279 -22.11 9.25 -8.59
C SER A 279 -23.41 8.86 -9.31
N ASP A 280 -24.12 9.85 -9.81
CA ASP A 280 -25.36 9.67 -10.58
C ASP A 280 -25.10 8.86 -11.84
N LEU A 281 -24.03 9.14 -12.57
CA LEU A 281 -23.66 8.38 -13.77
C LEU A 281 -23.44 6.89 -13.45
N ARG A 282 -22.65 6.58 -12.41
CA ARG A 282 -22.39 5.19 -11.98
C ARG A 282 -23.66 4.47 -11.55
N HIS A 283 -24.59 5.16 -10.90
CA HIS A 283 -25.90 4.59 -10.57
C HIS A 283 -26.77 4.40 -11.82
N ASN A 284 -26.86 5.43 -12.66
CA ASN A 284 -27.77 5.48 -13.80
C ASN A 284 -27.43 4.46 -14.88
N VAL A 285 -26.15 4.15 -15.12
CA VAL A 285 -25.77 3.09 -16.08
C VAL A 285 -26.37 1.73 -15.73
N SER A 286 -26.67 1.49 -14.45
CA SER A 286 -27.26 0.23 -13.95
C SER A 286 -28.77 0.32 -13.74
N TYR A 287 -29.28 1.46 -13.28
CA TYR A 287 -30.65 1.56 -12.73
C TYR A 287 -31.58 2.55 -13.45
N MET A 288 -31.06 3.49 -14.25
CA MET A 288 -31.90 4.48 -14.94
C MET A 288 -32.90 3.80 -15.87
N SER A 289 -34.19 4.14 -15.84
CA SER A 289 -35.14 3.64 -16.83
C SER A 289 -34.97 4.38 -18.17
N PRO A 290 -34.64 3.70 -19.28
CA PRO A 290 -34.46 4.36 -20.57
C PRO A 290 -35.77 4.96 -21.09
N THR A 291 -35.70 6.14 -21.69
CA THR A 291 -36.83 6.75 -22.39
C THR A 291 -36.94 6.22 -23.83
N THR A 292 -38.06 6.48 -24.50
CA THR A 292 -38.22 6.17 -25.93
C THR A 292 -37.12 6.78 -26.79
N GLN A 293 -36.69 8.00 -26.47
CA GLN A 293 -35.61 8.66 -27.21
C GLN A 293 -34.28 7.95 -27.01
N ASP A 294 -33.98 7.49 -25.79
CA ASP A 294 -32.72 6.76 -25.52
C ASP A 294 -32.65 5.45 -26.31
N PHE A 295 -33.79 4.76 -26.51
CA PHE A 295 -33.85 3.59 -27.41
C PHE A 295 -33.61 3.94 -28.88
N ILE A 296 -34.17 5.06 -29.37
CA ILE A 296 -33.99 5.52 -30.75
C ILE A 296 -32.52 5.90 -31.00
N ASP A 297 -31.93 6.63 -30.08
CA ASP A 297 -30.53 7.08 -30.16
C ASP A 297 -29.58 5.88 -30.11
N PHE A 298 -29.81 4.95 -29.18
CA PHE A 298 -29.03 3.73 -29.09
C PHE A 298 -29.17 2.85 -30.34
N TYR A 299 -30.38 2.71 -30.90
CA TYR A 299 -30.61 1.97 -32.14
C TYR A 299 -29.82 2.59 -33.31
N THR A 300 -29.85 3.91 -33.44
CA THR A 300 -29.13 4.65 -34.49
C THR A 300 -27.62 4.47 -34.36
N LEU A 301 -27.09 4.69 -33.14
CA LEU A 301 -25.69 4.52 -32.81
C LEU A 301 -25.22 3.09 -33.11
N ARG A 302 -25.97 2.10 -32.64
CA ARG A 302 -25.69 0.67 -32.86
C ARG A 302 -25.57 0.35 -34.34
N ASN A 303 -26.53 0.78 -35.16
CA ASN A 303 -26.53 0.49 -36.60
C ASN A 303 -25.37 1.12 -37.35
N GLN A 304 -24.89 2.29 -36.93
CA GLN A 304 -23.70 2.89 -37.54
C GLN A 304 -22.42 2.22 -37.07
N MET A 305 -22.26 1.98 -35.77
CA MET A 305 -21.00 1.52 -35.18
C MET A 305 -20.75 0.01 -35.29
N MET A 306 -21.76 -0.79 -35.68
CA MET A 306 -21.55 -2.19 -36.09
C MET A 306 -20.89 -2.34 -37.47
N ARG A 307 -20.85 -1.26 -38.27
CA ARG A 307 -20.25 -1.30 -39.61
C ARG A 307 -18.73 -1.32 -39.49
N THR A 308 -18.07 -1.94 -40.47
CA THR A 308 -16.63 -1.81 -40.67
C THR A 308 -16.31 -0.53 -41.43
N PHE A 309 -15.24 0.14 -41.06
CA PHE A 309 -14.80 1.39 -41.70
C PHE A 309 -13.40 1.24 -42.28
N PRO A 310 -13.15 1.67 -43.53
CA PRO A 310 -11.81 1.65 -44.12
C PRO A 310 -10.79 2.52 -43.35
N LYS A 311 -11.25 3.62 -42.74
CA LYS A 311 -10.42 4.59 -42.04
C LYS A 311 -11.05 5.04 -40.72
N GLU A 312 -10.22 5.22 -39.69
CA GLU A 312 -10.66 5.69 -38.37
C GLU A 312 -11.39 7.04 -38.43
N ILE A 313 -10.97 7.93 -39.34
CA ILE A 313 -11.64 9.21 -39.54
C ILE A 313 -13.11 9.07 -39.95
N GLU A 314 -13.44 8.09 -40.80
CA GLU A 314 -14.80 7.86 -41.27
C GLU A 314 -15.67 7.31 -40.14
N ARG A 315 -15.10 6.40 -39.33
CA ARG A 315 -15.73 5.85 -38.13
C ARG A 315 -16.00 6.95 -37.09
N ARG A 316 -15.00 7.80 -36.85
CA ARG A 316 -15.08 8.94 -35.94
C ARG A 316 -16.16 9.93 -36.36
N THR A 317 -16.22 10.30 -37.65
CA THR A 317 -17.28 11.20 -38.16
C THR A 317 -18.66 10.60 -37.94
N ALA A 318 -18.86 9.32 -38.26
CA ALA A 318 -20.15 8.65 -38.04
C ALA A 318 -20.54 8.56 -36.56
N LEU A 319 -19.56 8.37 -35.65
CA LEU A 319 -19.79 8.42 -34.21
C LEU A 319 -20.22 9.82 -33.76
N ILE A 320 -19.51 10.87 -34.18
CA ILE A 320 -19.81 12.27 -33.84
C ILE A 320 -21.24 12.64 -34.28
N ASP A 321 -21.65 12.20 -35.47
CA ASP A 321 -23.00 12.43 -35.97
C ASP A 321 -24.06 11.79 -35.06
N CYS A 322 -23.85 10.55 -34.62
CA CYS A 322 -24.74 9.87 -33.67
C CYS A 322 -24.76 10.61 -32.32
N LEU A 323 -23.58 10.92 -31.77
CA LEU A 323 -23.45 11.56 -30.46
C LEU A 323 -24.01 12.98 -30.41
N SER A 324 -24.09 13.68 -31.54
CA SER A 324 -24.66 15.04 -31.62
C SER A 324 -26.15 15.11 -31.22
N THR A 325 -26.84 13.97 -31.22
CA THR A 325 -28.22 13.85 -30.75
C THR A 325 -28.34 13.50 -29.26
N ILE A 326 -27.26 12.94 -28.69
CA ILE A 326 -27.20 12.42 -27.31
C ILE A 326 -26.57 13.44 -26.36
N LEU A 327 -25.50 14.10 -26.80
CA LEU A 327 -24.69 15.01 -25.99
C LEU A 327 -25.22 16.44 -26.04
N PRO A 328 -24.92 17.29 -25.03
CA PRO A 328 -25.41 18.68 -25.00
C PRO A 328 -24.87 19.55 -26.15
N SER A 329 -23.75 19.15 -26.76
CA SER A 329 -23.23 19.73 -27.99
C SER A 329 -22.45 18.68 -28.78
N ARG A 330 -22.15 18.99 -30.04
CA ARG A 330 -21.43 18.09 -30.96
C ARG A 330 -19.96 17.95 -30.51
N PRO A 331 -19.44 16.73 -30.27
CA PRO A 331 -18.08 16.50 -29.75
C PRO A 331 -17.04 16.57 -30.87
N GLU A 332 -16.75 17.77 -31.36
CA GLU A 332 -15.78 17.98 -32.43
C GLU A 332 -14.34 17.66 -31.99
N PRO A 333 -13.46 17.18 -32.90
CA PRO A 333 -12.05 16.98 -32.63
C PRO A 333 -11.39 18.27 -32.12
N GLY A 334 -10.56 18.13 -31.09
CA GLY A 334 -9.85 19.24 -30.48
C GLY A 334 -8.34 19.05 -30.44
N VAL A 335 -7.64 20.04 -29.88
CA VAL A 335 -6.21 19.96 -29.57
C VAL A 335 -6.00 20.29 -28.10
N ILE A 336 -5.34 19.39 -27.38
CA ILE A 336 -4.93 19.58 -25.98
C ILE A 336 -3.42 19.74 -25.97
N SER A 337 -2.96 20.93 -25.58
CA SER A 337 -1.56 21.33 -25.74
C SER A 337 -1.13 21.25 -27.21
N SER A 338 -0.46 20.18 -27.63
CA SER A 338 -0.04 19.93 -29.01
C SER A 338 -0.61 18.63 -29.59
N TYR A 339 -1.51 17.96 -28.87
CA TYR A 339 -2.00 16.62 -29.21
C TYR A 339 -3.46 16.69 -29.70
N PRO A 340 -3.74 16.31 -30.96
CA PRO A 340 -5.10 16.25 -31.48
C PRO A 340 -5.85 15.07 -30.86
N ASN A 341 -7.13 15.24 -30.49
CA ASN A 341 -8.00 14.17 -30.00
C ASN A 341 -9.17 13.89 -30.96
N ASP A 342 -9.91 12.82 -30.73
CA ASP A 342 -11.01 12.39 -31.60
C ASP A 342 -12.37 13.03 -31.29
N GLY A 343 -12.46 13.82 -30.22
CA GLY A 343 -13.66 14.56 -29.85
C GLY A 343 -13.64 14.97 -28.40
N GLN A 344 -14.20 16.14 -28.12
CA GLN A 344 -14.25 16.69 -26.76
C GLN A 344 -15.48 17.58 -26.58
N LEU A 345 -15.94 17.73 -25.33
CA LEU A 345 -16.81 18.82 -24.94
C LEU A 345 -16.11 19.66 -23.87
N ALA A 346 -16.29 20.97 -23.99
CA ALA A 346 -15.56 21.95 -23.20
C ALA A 346 -16.48 23.04 -22.67
N ILE A 347 -16.10 23.61 -21.53
CA ILE A 347 -16.64 24.86 -21.00
C ILE A 347 -15.47 25.81 -20.68
N THR A 348 -15.65 27.10 -20.98
CA THR A 348 -14.66 28.13 -20.66
C THR A 348 -15.12 28.92 -19.44
N ILE A 349 -14.34 28.89 -18.35
CA ILE A 349 -14.60 29.64 -17.13
C ILE A 349 -13.35 30.46 -16.83
N SER A 350 -13.51 31.78 -16.69
CA SER A 350 -12.40 32.71 -16.40
C SER A 350 -11.20 32.55 -17.36
N ASN A 351 -11.48 32.42 -18.67
CA ASN A 351 -10.48 32.18 -19.74
C ASN A 351 -9.73 30.84 -19.67
N ILE A 352 -10.16 29.91 -18.81
CA ILE A 352 -9.60 28.56 -18.71
C ILE A 352 -10.61 27.59 -19.32
N ILE A 353 -10.12 26.73 -20.22
CA ILE A 353 -10.92 25.71 -20.89
C ILE A 353 -10.90 24.43 -20.05
N TYR A 354 -12.08 23.97 -19.64
CA TYR A 354 -12.30 22.73 -18.91
C TYR A 354 -12.97 21.71 -19.81
N LEU A 355 -12.33 20.55 -20.02
CA LEU A 355 -12.95 19.44 -20.73
C LEU A 355 -13.66 18.55 -19.73
N TYR A 356 -14.96 18.34 -19.95
CA TYR A 356 -15.81 17.49 -19.12
C TYR A 356 -16.23 16.21 -19.86
N TYR A 357 -15.89 16.11 -21.14
CA TYR A 357 -16.07 14.92 -21.96
C TYR A 357 -14.91 14.80 -22.95
N LEU A 358 -14.39 13.59 -23.13
CA LEU A 358 -13.36 13.23 -24.10
C LEU A 358 -13.72 11.90 -24.75
N GLN A 359 -13.33 11.72 -26.02
CA GLN A 359 -13.47 10.44 -26.70
C GLN A 359 -12.23 10.02 -27.48
N GLU A 360 -12.08 8.71 -27.63
CA GLU A 360 -11.06 8.08 -28.46
C GLU A 360 -11.69 6.98 -29.33
N VAL A 361 -11.38 6.97 -30.63
CA VAL A 361 -12.01 6.11 -31.62
C VAL A 361 -10.98 5.23 -32.30
N LYS A 362 -11.15 3.91 -32.21
CA LYS A 362 -10.35 2.93 -32.94
C LYS A 362 -11.22 2.08 -33.86
N ASN A 363 -10.65 1.70 -35.00
CA ASN A 363 -11.39 0.96 -36.00
C ASN A 363 -11.83 -0.42 -35.49
N GLU A 364 -10.96 -1.20 -34.88
CA GLU A 364 -11.31 -2.55 -34.39
C GLU A 364 -10.71 -2.81 -33.01
N LEU A 365 -10.92 -3.99 -32.42
CA LEU A 365 -10.27 -4.35 -31.15
C LEU A 365 -8.77 -4.69 -31.35
N ALA A 366 -8.43 -5.31 -32.48
CA ALA A 366 -7.08 -5.75 -32.81
C ALA A 366 -6.50 -4.94 -33.98
N GLY A 367 -5.18 -4.80 -34.01
CA GLY A 367 -4.46 -4.12 -35.11
C GLY A 367 -4.31 -2.60 -34.95
N ASN A 368 -4.73 -2.04 -33.82
CA ASN A 368 -4.48 -0.63 -33.50
C ASN A 368 -3.08 -0.44 -32.93
N SER A 369 -2.52 0.75 -33.10
CA SER A 369 -1.21 1.12 -32.58
C SER A 369 -1.18 1.33 -31.07
N GLY A 370 -2.31 1.62 -30.42
CA GLY A 370 -2.40 1.90 -28.99
C GLY A 370 -3.75 1.54 -28.37
N GLU A 371 -3.78 1.36 -27.05
CA GLU A 371 -4.99 1.05 -26.29
C GLU A 371 -5.82 2.33 -26.03
N PRO A 372 -7.09 2.38 -26.45
CA PRO A 372 -7.89 3.61 -26.45
C PRO A 372 -8.22 4.16 -25.05
N ASN A 373 -8.41 3.32 -24.03
CA ASN A 373 -8.67 3.80 -22.67
C ASN A 373 -7.44 4.51 -22.07
N ILE A 374 -6.24 4.01 -22.34
CA ILE A 374 -4.97 4.65 -21.98
C ILE A 374 -4.84 5.97 -22.72
N GLU A 375 -5.09 5.98 -24.02
CA GLU A 375 -4.97 7.17 -24.87
C GLU A 375 -5.92 8.30 -24.43
N VAL A 376 -7.22 8.03 -24.25
CA VAL A 376 -8.19 9.03 -23.75
C VAL A 376 -7.86 9.51 -22.34
N THR A 377 -7.36 8.63 -21.48
CA THR A 377 -6.92 9.01 -20.12
C THR A 377 -5.69 9.92 -20.17
N ARG A 378 -4.77 9.69 -21.11
CA ARG A 378 -3.61 10.58 -21.31
C ARG A 378 -4.05 11.96 -21.79
N TYR A 379 -5.02 12.05 -22.71
CA TYR A 379 -5.64 13.33 -23.07
C TYR A 379 -6.25 14.05 -21.86
N TYR A 380 -6.97 13.31 -21.01
CA TYR A 380 -7.52 13.82 -19.75
C TYR A 380 -6.43 14.38 -18.80
N ILE A 381 -5.30 13.67 -18.66
CA ILE A 381 -4.17 14.13 -17.83
C ILE A 381 -3.52 15.38 -18.43
N GLU A 382 -3.35 15.47 -19.75
CA GLU A 382 -2.83 16.69 -20.40
C GLU A 382 -3.74 17.89 -20.19
N GLN A 383 -5.06 17.68 -20.22
CA GLN A 383 -6.05 18.70 -19.88
C GLN A 383 -5.89 19.17 -18.43
N CYS A 384 -5.76 18.24 -17.47
CA CYS A 384 -5.55 18.57 -16.06
C CYS A 384 -4.26 19.36 -15.87
N ARG A 385 -3.18 18.99 -16.58
CA ARG A 385 -1.90 19.72 -16.56
C ARG A 385 -2.04 21.13 -17.09
N ARG A 386 -2.81 21.33 -18.16
CA ARG A 386 -3.09 22.66 -18.72
C ARG A 386 -3.85 23.54 -17.72
N CYS A 387 -4.91 23.02 -17.09
CA CYS A 387 -5.64 23.75 -16.05
C CYS A 387 -4.77 24.04 -14.83
N TYR A 388 -3.93 23.08 -14.41
CA TYR A 388 -2.97 23.28 -13.33
C TYR A 388 -2.00 24.41 -13.65
N ALA A 389 -1.43 24.45 -14.85
CA ALA A 389 -0.54 25.52 -15.28
C ALA A 389 -1.22 26.91 -15.34
N ALA A 390 -2.56 26.94 -15.39
CA ALA A 390 -3.37 28.14 -15.40
C ALA A 390 -3.84 28.61 -14.01
N GLY A 391 -3.36 27.99 -12.91
CA GLY A 391 -3.65 28.46 -11.55
C GLY A 391 -4.88 27.83 -10.87
N VAL A 392 -5.32 26.63 -11.30
CA VAL A 392 -6.52 25.93 -10.79
C VAL A 392 -6.16 24.74 -9.88
N GLU A 393 -4.94 24.75 -9.33
CA GLU A 393 -4.33 23.61 -8.64
C GLU A 393 -5.05 23.12 -7.38
N GLN A 394 -5.85 23.95 -6.70
CA GLN A 394 -6.48 23.61 -5.42
C GLN A 394 -8.00 23.46 -5.48
N ARG A 395 -8.66 23.85 -6.58
CA ARG A 395 -10.11 24.11 -6.57
C ARG A 395 -10.95 23.00 -7.18
N CYS A 396 -10.53 22.50 -8.34
CA CYS A 396 -11.31 21.53 -9.12
C CYS A 396 -10.62 20.17 -9.10
N ASN A 397 -11.41 19.10 -9.02
CA ASN A 397 -10.96 17.72 -9.22
C ASN A 397 -11.20 17.22 -10.66
N PHE A 398 -11.61 18.12 -11.57
CA PHE A 398 -11.73 17.90 -13.00
C PHE A 398 -12.57 16.66 -13.38
N PRO A 399 -13.83 16.54 -12.92
CA PRO A 399 -14.66 15.39 -13.23
C PRO A 399 -15.00 15.35 -14.72
N ALA A 400 -14.68 14.25 -15.40
CA ALA A 400 -14.91 14.09 -16.82
C ALA A 400 -15.48 12.71 -17.17
N ILE A 401 -16.21 12.64 -18.28
CA ILE A 401 -16.65 11.39 -18.90
C ILE A 401 -15.66 11.06 -20.02
N LEU A 402 -15.16 9.82 -20.05
CA LEU A 402 -14.29 9.31 -21.11
C LEU A 402 -15.07 8.25 -21.91
N LEU A 403 -15.17 8.45 -23.21
CA LEU A 403 -15.84 7.52 -24.13
C LEU A 403 -14.83 6.86 -25.06
N CYS A 404 -14.73 5.54 -25.04
CA CYS A 404 -13.91 4.81 -26.00
C CYS A 404 -14.79 4.00 -26.94
N GLN A 405 -14.58 4.16 -28.25
CA GLN A 405 -15.29 3.40 -29.26
C GLN A 405 -14.28 2.56 -30.04
N LEU A 406 -14.39 1.23 -29.95
CA LEU A 406 -13.45 0.30 -30.59
C LEU A 406 -14.21 -0.88 -31.22
N GLY A 407 -14.19 -0.98 -32.55
CA GLY A 407 -14.99 -1.99 -33.25
C GLY A 407 -16.46 -1.98 -32.78
N PRO A 408 -17.12 -3.12 -32.57
CA PRO A 408 -18.51 -3.13 -32.13
C PRO A 408 -18.71 -2.92 -30.61
N TYR A 409 -17.77 -2.24 -29.93
CA TYR A 409 -17.84 -1.96 -28.50
C TYR A 409 -17.82 -0.45 -28.23
N LEU A 410 -18.61 -0.07 -27.23
CA LEU A 410 -18.60 1.28 -26.66
C LEU A 410 -18.33 1.18 -25.17
N VAL A 411 -17.34 1.92 -24.69
CA VAL A 411 -16.93 1.96 -23.29
C VAL A 411 -17.22 3.34 -22.72
N ILE A 412 -17.88 3.38 -21.58
CA ILE A 412 -18.10 4.61 -20.80
C ILE A 412 -17.28 4.48 -19.52
N ALA A 413 -16.39 5.43 -19.30
CA ALA A 413 -15.64 5.59 -18.07
C ALA A 413 -15.82 6.99 -17.50
N CYS A 414 -15.56 7.15 -16.20
CA CYS A 414 -15.47 8.45 -15.56
C CYS A 414 -14.05 8.67 -15.02
N ALA A 415 -13.63 9.93 -15.04
CA ALA A 415 -12.32 10.33 -14.62
C ALA A 415 -12.40 11.48 -13.63
N ILE A 416 -11.53 11.42 -12.62
CA ILE A 416 -11.32 12.51 -11.68
C ILE A 416 -9.86 12.58 -11.29
N PHE A 417 -9.37 13.76 -10.94
CA PHE A 417 -7.97 14.00 -10.63
C PHE A 417 -7.88 14.57 -9.22
N THR A 418 -7.43 13.74 -8.28
CA THR A 418 -7.03 14.19 -6.93
C THR A 418 -5.56 14.62 -7.02
N ASP A 419 -4.66 13.92 -6.36
CA ASP A 419 -3.21 13.96 -6.55
C ASP A 419 -2.73 12.97 -7.62
N VAL A 420 -3.53 11.95 -7.93
CA VAL A 420 -3.36 11.01 -9.04
C VAL A 420 -4.64 10.98 -9.90
N PRO A 421 -4.55 10.64 -11.19
CA PRO A 421 -5.74 10.42 -12.01
C PRO A 421 -6.39 9.09 -11.66
N ILE A 422 -7.69 9.15 -11.42
CA ILE A 422 -8.54 8.01 -11.06
C ILE A 422 -9.54 7.84 -12.19
N VAL A 423 -9.51 6.69 -12.86
CA VAL A 423 -10.39 6.37 -13.99
C VAL A 423 -11.11 5.06 -13.72
N GLU A 424 -12.44 5.14 -13.56
CA GLU A 424 -13.30 3.97 -13.34
C GLU A 424 -14.10 3.69 -14.63
N GLN A 425 -13.98 2.48 -15.15
CA GLN A 425 -14.82 2.03 -16.26
C GLN A 425 -16.19 1.62 -15.73
N LEU A 426 -17.24 2.28 -16.20
CA LEU A 426 -18.61 2.12 -15.71
C LEU A 426 -19.44 1.15 -16.55
N ALA A 427 -19.23 1.15 -17.87
CA ALA A 427 -19.95 0.28 -18.79
C ALA A 427 -19.08 -0.16 -19.98
N CYS A 428 -19.32 -1.37 -20.48
CA CYS A 428 -18.86 -1.86 -21.78
C CYS A 428 -20.05 -2.41 -22.54
N ILE A 429 -20.48 -1.72 -23.58
CA ILE A 429 -21.72 -1.97 -24.30
C ILE A 429 -21.39 -2.71 -25.61
N PRO A 430 -21.85 -3.96 -25.78
CA PRO A 430 -21.69 -4.69 -27.02
C PRO A 430 -22.72 -4.21 -28.05
N LEU A 431 -22.30 -3.36 -28.98
CA LEU A 431 -23.17 -2.86 -30.05
C LEU A 431 -23.60 -3.98 -31.01
N HIS A 432 -22.81 -5.03 -31.14
CA HIS A 432 -23.13 -6.21 -31.94
C HIS A 432 -24.14 -7.18 -31.28
N ALA A 433 -24.67 -6.88 -30.09
CA ALA A 433 -25.65 -7.72 -29.41
C ALA A 433 -26.80 -8.12 -30.34
N HIS A 434 -27.15 -9.41 -30.41
CA HIS A 434 -28.26 -9.88 -31.23
C HIS A 434 -29.58 -9.26 -30.73
N SER A 435 -30.53 -8.97 -31.63
CA SER A 435 -31.79 -8.28 -31.27
C SER A 435 -32.67 -9.07 -30.29
N THR A 436 -32.45 -10.38 -30.15
CA THR A 436 -33.13 -11.22 -29.14
C THR A 436 -32.52 -11.10 -27.75
N ASN A 437 -31.33 -10.51 -27.60
CA ASN A 437 -30.74 -10.22 -26.30
C ASN A 437 -31.29 -8.89 -25.77
N ILE A 438 -32.56 -8.93 -25.36
CA ILE A 438 -33.30 -7.75 -24.89
C ILE A 438 -32.56 -7.06 -23.74
N SER A 439 -31.98 -7.83 -22.81
CA SER A 439 -31.21 -7.28 -21.69
C SER A 439 -30.01 -6.43 -22.12
N GLN A 440 -29.28 -6.83 -23.16
CA GLN A 440 -28.16 -6.02 -23.66
C GLN A 440 -28.63 -4.78 -24.42
N ILE A 441 -29.76 -4.88 -25.14
CA ILE A 441 -30.35 -3.73 -25.83
C ILE A 441 -30.85 -2.69 -24.82
N GLU A 442 -31.53 -3.13 -23.76
CA GLU A 442 -31.99 -2.26 -22.67
C GLU A 442 -30.81 -1.65 -21.90
N ALA A 443 -29.77 -2.45 -21.61
CA ALA A 443 -28.55 -1.93 -20.96
C ALA A 443 -27.84 -0.88 -21.84
N GLY A 444 -27.81 -1.07 -23.15
CA GLY A 444 -27.26 -0.10 -24.09
C GLY A 444 -28.04 1.22 -24.10
N ALA A 445 -29.37 1.15 -24.23
CA ALA A 445 -30.22 2.35 -24.16
C ALA A 445 -30.11 3.07 -22.81
N ARG A 446 -30.03 2.32 -21.70
CA ARG A 446 -29.80 2.85 -20.35
C ARG A 446 -28.50 3.63 -20.25
N ALA A 447 -27.42 3.04 -20.76
CA ALA A 447 -26.11 3.67 -20.73
C ALA A 447 -26.07 4.97 -21.57
N ILE A 448 -26.79 5.02 -22.70
CA ILE A 448 -26.94 6.25 -23.49
C ILE A 448 -27.75 7.32 -22.75
N GLY A 449 -28.86 6.95 -22.11
CA GLY A 449 -29.62 7.88 -21.26
C GLY A 449 -28.78 8.43 -20.10
N ALA A 450 -28.00 7.57 -19.46
CA ALA A 450 -27.09 7.94 -18.39
C ALA A 450 -25.98 8.89 -18.88
N LEU A 451 -25.38 8.61 -20.05
CA LEU A 451 -24.40 9.47 -20.69
C LEU A 451 -24.96 10.87 -21.01
N ARG A 452 -26.17 10.93 -21.57
CA ARG A 452 -26.88 12.18 -21.88
C ARG A 452 -27.12 13.03 -20.63
N ALA A 453 -27.66 12.41 -19.57
CA ALA A 453 -27.92 13.09 -18.30
C ALA A 453 -26.62 13.63 -17.68
N ALA A 454 -25.62 12.76 -17.49
CA ALA A 454 -24.38 13.13 -16.84
C ALA A 454 -23.59 14.20 -17.61
N SER A 455 -23.57 14.14 -18.95
CA SER A 455 -22.88 15.16 -19.77
C SER A 455 -23.52 16.54 -19.61
N LYS A 456 -24.86 16.59 -19.53
CA LYS A 456 -25.60 17.83 -19.29
C LYS A 456 -25.36 18.35 -17.87
N ASP A 457 -25.36 17.47 -16.89
CA ASP A 457 -25.21 17.85 -15.48
C ASP A 457 -23.77 18.29 -15.17
N LEU A 458 -22.76 17.68 -15.79
CA LEU A 458 -21.38 18.18 -15.73
C LEU A 458 -21.28 19.59 -16.34
N LEU A 459 -21.82 19.81 -17.54
CA LEU A 459 -21.83 21.13 -18.17
C LEU A 459 -22.41 22.21 -17.24
N ASN A 460 -23.51 21.90 -16.54
CA ASN A 460 -24.17 22.83 -15.64
C ASN A 460 -23.45 23.01 -14.29
N SER A 461 -22.79 21.98 -13.77
CA SER A 461 -22.15 22.00 -12.45
C SER A 461 -20.73 22.59 -12.45
N TYR A 462 -20.02 22.56 -13.59
CA TYR A 462 -18.64 23.03 -13.70
C TYR A 462 -18.38 24.44 -13.14
N PRO A 463 -19.24 25.46 -13.36
CA PRO A 463 -19.08 26.77 -12.74
C PRO A 463 -18.96 26.74 -11.21
N SER A 464 -19.76 25.89 -10.55
CA SER A 464 -19.73 25.72 -9.09
C SER A 464 -18.54 24.86 -8.64
N LEU A 465 -18.18 23.83 -9.40
CA LEU A 465 -17.05 22.94 -9.09
C LEU A 465 -15.70 23.67 -9.08
N VAL A 466 -15.53 24.67 -9.96
CA VAL A 466 -14.29 25.47 -10.01
C VAL A 466 -14.14 26.39 -8.80
N ALA A 467 -15.22 26.63 -8.05
CA ALA A 467 -15.19 27.40 -6.80
C ALA A 467 -15.01 26.51 -5.55
N GLU A 468 -15.06 25.18 -5.68
CA GLU A 468 -14.96 24.26 -4.56
C GLU A 468 -13.55 24.24 -3.95
N LEU A 469 -13.45 24.01 -2.63
CA LEU A 469 -12.17 24.03 -1.90
C LEU A 469 -11.80 22.67 -1.27
N GLN A 470 -12.67 21.66 -1.37
CA GLN A 470 -12.51 20.35 -0.72
C GLN A 470 -12.50 19.19 -1.73
N GLY A 471 -11.94 19.41 -2.93
CA GLY A 471 -11.98 18.45 -4.03
C GLY A 471 -11.25 17.11 -3.78
N GLU A 472 -10.51 16.98 -2.68
CA GLU A 472 -9.89 15.72 -2.22
C GLU A 472 -10.78 14.89 -1.29
N PHE A 473 -11.90 15.45 -0.82
CA PHE A 473 -12.85 14.80 0.09
C PHE A 473 -14.14 14.41 -0.63
N PRO A 474 -14.88 13.39 -0.13
CA PRO A 474 -16.13 12.97 -0.75
C PRO A 474 -17.14 14.11 -0.88
N PHE A 475 -17.87 14.26 -1.98
CA PHE A 475 -18.68 15.45 -2.29
C PHE A 475 -19.78 15.85 -1.28
N PRO A 476 -20.39 14.97 -0.45
CA PRO A 476 -21.41 15.42 0.49
C PRO A 476 -20.86 16.43 1.51
N ARG A 477 -21.65 17.47 1.80
CA ARG A 477 -21.28 18.58 2.72
C ARG A 477 -22.34 18.85 3.79
N SER A 478 -23.41 18.05 3.81
CA SER A 478 -24.49 18.20 4.76
C SER A 478 -25.24 16.90 4.98
N PHE A 479 -25.94 16.84 6.11
CA PHE A 479 -26.85 15.78 6.48
C PHE A 479 -28.10 16.38 7.13
N HIS A 480 -29.16 15.59 7.30
CA HIS A 480 -30.39 16.10 7.93
C HIS A 480 -30.49 15.56 9.36
N THR A 481 -30.99 16.37 10.28
CA THR A 481 -31.41 15.87 11.60
C THR A 481 -32.57 16.70 12.10
N GLY A 482 -33.61 16.05 12.64
CA GLY A 482 -34.79 16.73 13.16
C GLY A 482 -35.49 17.67 12.16
N GLY A 483 -35.38 17.41 10.85
CA GLY A 483 -35.94 18.25 9.79
C GLY A 483 -35.07 19.43 9.34
N SER A 484 -33.89 19.62 9.92
CA SER A 484 -32.94 20.69 9.55
C SER A 484 -31.75 20.12 8.77
N SER A 485 -31.28 20.86 7.76
CA SER A 485 -30.01 20.57 7.07
C SER A 485 -28.84 21.09 7.90
N ILE A 486 -27.97 20.20 8.34
CA ILE A 486 -26.73 20.52 9.06
C ILE A 486 -25.57 20.41 8.08
N HIS A 487 -24.80 21.49 7.94
CA HIS A 487 -23.61 21.55 7.12
C HIS A 487 -22.35 21.24 7.93
N PHE A 488 -21.36 20.64 7.26
CA PHE A 488 -20.05 20.35 7.84
C PHE A 488 -18.92 20.63 6.84
N THR A 489 -17.71 20.79 7.38
CA THR A 489 -16.47 20.93 6.62
C THR A 489 -15.52 19.81 7.03
N TYR A 490 -14.96 19.10 6.05
CA TYR A 490 -13.93 18.09 6.34
C TYR A 490 -12.67 18.74 6.91
N THR A 491 -12.11 18.13 7.96
CA THR A 491 -10.89 18.59 8.62
C THR A 491 -9.72 17.62 8.45
N GLY A 492 -10.00 16.37 8.06
CA GLY A 492 -8.96 15.39 7.73
C GLY A 492 -9.53 14.01 7.40
N ALA A 493 -8.75 13.18 6.71
CA ALA A 493 -9.04 11.76 6.55
C ALA A 493 -8.38 10.97 7.69
N LEU A 494 -8.99 9.87 8.11
CA LEU A 494 -8.38 8.89 9.00
C LEU A 494 -7.76 7.77 8.15
N ASP A 495 -6.47 7.50 8.35
CA ASP A 495 -5.62 6.75 7.44
C ASP A 495 -6.23 5.44 6.93
N GLY A 496 -6.11 5.23 5.60
CA GLY A 496 -6.42 3.97 4.91
C GLY A 496 -7.90 3.58 4.84
N LYS A 497 -8.82 4.36 5.41
CA LYS A 497 -10.26 4.08 5.40
C LYS A 497 -11.05 5.26 4.84
N ARG A 498 -12.26 4.98 4.34
CA ARG A 498 -13.23 6.00 3.88
C ARG A 498 -13.92 6.66 5.09
N VAL A 499 -13.12 7.11 6.06
CA VAL A 499 -13.53 7.68 7.34
C VAL A 499 -12.83 9.03 7.50
N TYR A 500 -13.57 10.05 7.90
CA TYR A 500 -13.12 11.43 7.88
C TYR A 500 -13.52 12.14 9.16
N ARG A 501 -12.63 13.00 9.64
CA ARG A 501 -12.98 14.03 10.62
C ARG A 501 -13.60 15.21 9.90
N ALA A 502 -14.65 15.76 10.50
CA ALA A 502 -15.27 16.99 10.05
C ALA A 502 -15.69 17.84 11.25
N ALA A 503 -15.93 19.12 11.00
CA ALA A 503 -16.50 20.04 11.98
C ALA A 503 -17.84 20.56 11.45
N LEU A 504 -18.86 20.61 12.31
CA LEU A 504 -20.14 21.23 11.97
C LEU A 504 -19.93 22.74 11.75
N VAL A 505 -20.51 23.30 10.69
CA VAL A 505 -20.31 24.71 10.32
C VAL A 505 -20.81 25.66 11.41
N ASP A 506 -21.97 25.38 12.00
CA ASP A 506 -22.62 26.30 12.95
C ASP A 506 -22.04 26.22 14.37
N SER A 507 -21.65 25.03 14.82
CA SER A 507 -21.22 24.80 16.22
C SER A 507 -19.73 24.53 16.37
N GLY A 508 -19.02 24.21 15.29
CA GLY A 508 -17.64 23.72 15.34
C GLY A 508 -17.49 22.33 15.97
N ALA A 509 -18.59 21.66 16.32
CA ALA A 509 -18.53 20.36 16.97
C ALA A 509 -17.87 19.30 16.06
N PRO A 510 -16.91 18.51 16.58
CA PRO A 510 -16.24 17.49 15.78
C PRO A 510 -17.17 16.29 15.56
N VAL A 511 -17.15 15.77 14.34
CA VAL A 511 -17.90 14.57 13.93
C VAL A 511 -17.03 13.67 13.08
N ILE A 512 -17.36 12.38 13.08
CA ILE A 512 -16.78 11.39 12.19
C ILE A 512 -17.79 11.07 11.08
N ILE A 513 -17.31 11.08 9.83
CA ILE A 513 -18.09 10.73 8.64
C ILE A 513 -17.47 9.52 8.00
N LYS A 514 -18.25 8.45 7.83
CA LYS A 514 -17.82 7.22 7.18
C LYS A 514 -18.65 6.95 5.92
N TYR A 515 -17.99 6.50 4.87
CA TYR A 515 -18.63 6.00 3.65
C TYR A 515 -18.39 4.49 3.49
N THR A 516 -19.48 3.74 3.37
CA THR A 516 -19.42 2.28 3.22
C THR A 516 -20.57 1.75 2.35
N LEU A 517 -20.43 0.55 1.80
CA LEU A 517 -21.46 -0.08 0.96
C LEU A 517 -22.51 -0.84 1.78
N LYS A 518 -22.18 -1.18 3.04
CA LYS A 518 -23.07 -1.88 3.96
C LYS A 518 -22.90 -1.32 5.36
N TYR A 519 -24.01 -1.10 6.05
CA TYR A 519 -23.99 -0.57 7.40
C TYR A 519 -25.19 -1.03 8.21
N SER A 520 -24.96 -1.53 9.43
CA SER A 520 -26.05 -1.90 10.34
C SER A 520 -26.43 -0.74 11.25
N MET A 521 -27.30 0.14 10.74
CA MET A 521 -27.86 1.23 11.54
C MET A 521 -28.59 0.71 12.79
N ALA A 522 -29.31 -0.42 12.68
CA ALA A 522 -30.08 -0.98 13.77
C ALA A 522 -29.19 -1.50 14.92
N ALA A 523 -28.13 -2.26 14.60
CA ALA A 523 -27.19 -2.74 15.59
C ALA A 523 -26.42 -1.59 16.26
N HIS A 524 -25.98 -0.59 15.47
CA HIS A 524 -25.27 0.57 16.01
C HIS A 524 -26.18 1.39 16.95
N LYS A 525 -27.43 1.70 16.57
CA LYS A 525 -28.36 2.42 17.44
C LYS A 525 -28.61 1.67 18.75
N PHE A 526 -28.86 0.36 18.66
CA PHE A 526 -29.01 -0.48 19.86
C PHE A 526 -27.77 -0.42 20.76
N ALA A 527 -26.58 -0.56 20.19
CA ALA A 527 -25.32 -0.53 20.92
C ALA A 527 -25.05 0.84 21.58
N ASN A 528 -25.44 1.94 20.91
CA ASN A 528 -25.38 3.28 21.47
C ASN A 528 -26.34 3.45 22.64
N ASP A 529 -27.61 3.04 22.49
CA ASP A 529 -28.62 3.08 23.56
C ASP A 529 -28.19 2.25 24.78
N ALA A 530 -27.49 1.14 24.54
CA ALA A 530 -26.91 0.28 25.57
C ALA A 530 -25.55 0.76 26.12
N GLY A 531 -25.00 1.86 25.59
CA GLY A 531 -23.84 2.57 26.14
C GLY A 531 -22.47 2.04 25.72
N PHE A 532 -22.37 1.28 24.63
CA PHE A 532 -21.10 0.72 24.13
C PHE A 532 -20.84 0.99 22.64
N ALA A 533 -21.48 2.01 22.08
CA ALA A 533 -21.12 2.57 20.78
C ALA A 533 -21.26 4.11 20.79
N PRO A 534 -20.49 4.81 19.93
CA PRO A 534 -20.67 6.25 19.75
C PRO A 534 -22.09 6.60 19.32
N LYS A 535 -22.52 7.83 19.60
CA LYS A 535 -23.78 8.37 19.13
C LYS A 535 -23.79 8.46 17.60
N LEU A 536 -24.74 7.76 16.99
CA LEU A 536 -25.07 7.88 15.57
C LEU A 536 -25.95 9.12 15.34
N LEU A 537 -25.46 10.07 14.54
CA LEU A 537 -26.16 11.32 14.23
C LEU A 537 -27.03 11.21 12.98
N GLU A 538 -26.52 10.54 11.94
CA GLU A 538 -27.27 10.28 10.70
C GLU A 538 -26.70 9.05 9.97
N CYS A 539 -27.56 8.35 9.23
CA CYS A 539 -27.18 7.30 8.30
C CYS A 539 -27.99 7.44 7.01
N LYS A 540 -27.41 8.11 6.01
CA LYS A 540 -28.06 8.43 4.73
C LYS A 540 -27.54 7.54 3.62
N CYS A 541 -28.43 6.98 2.81
CA CYS A 541 -28.06 6.30 1.58
C CYS A 541 -27.92 7.31 0.42
N ILE A 542 -26.81 7.26 -0.30
CA ILE A 542 -26.47 8.04 -1.49
C ILE A 542 -26.12 7.02 -2.58
N HIS A 543 -27.13 6.63 -3.37
CA HIS A 543 -27.05 5.52 -4.31
C HIS A 543 -26.59 4.22 -3.65
N GLU A 544 -25.34 3.80 -3.87
CA GLU A 544 -24.78 2.58 -3.29
C GLU A 544 -24.02 2.82 -1.98
N TRP A 545 -23.84 4.09 -1.59
CA TRP A 545 -23.03 4.49 -0.44
C TRP A 545 -23.90 4.85 0.75
N TRP A 546 -23.59 4.29 1.91
CA TRP A 546 -24.02 4.82 3.20
C TRP A 546 -23.06 5.92 3.63
N MET A 547 -23.58 7.13 3.80
CA MET A 547 -22.95 8.20 4.56
C MET A 547 -23.40 8.10 6.02
N VAL A 548 -22.47 7.71 6.87
CA VAL A 548 -22.70 7.52 8.31
C VAL A 548 -22.02 8.65 9.06
N VAL A 549 -22.79 9.45 9.80
CA VAL A 549 -22.30 10.56 10.61
C VAL A 549 -22.45 10.20 12.07
N MET A 550 -21.37 10.25 12.84
CA MET A 550 -21.34 9.91 14.27
C MET A 550 -20.51 10.92 15.06
N GLU A 551 -20.67 10.94 16.37
CA GLU A 551 -19.82 11.77 17.24
C GLU A 551 -18.33 11.37 17.16
N ASP A 552 -17.44 12.34 17.32
CA ASP A 552 -16.00 12.08 17.44
C ASP A 552 -15.60 11.90 18.91
N ILE A 553 -15.30 10.66 19.29
CA ILE A 553 -14.85 10.28 20.64
C ILE A 553 -13.33 10.08 20.73
N SER A 554 -12.56 10.45 19.70
CA SER A 554 -11.12 10.14 19.62
C SER A 554 -10.25 10.87 20.65
N MET A 555 -10.77 11.92 21.27
CA MET A 555 -10.13 12.58 22.41
C MET A 555 -10.21 11.74 23.69
N ASP A 556 -11.34 11.05 23.91
CA ASP A 556 -11.63 10.34 25.15
C ASP A 556 -11.28 8.85 25.10
N TYR A 557 -11.06 8.30 23.91
CA TYR A 557 -10.83 6.87 23.70
C TYR A 557 -9.59 6.60 22.85
N VAL A 558 -8.97 5.45 23.08
CA VAL A 558 -7.80 4.92 22.36
C VAL A 558 -8.07 3.49 21.89
N THR A 559 -7.31 2.98 20.93
CA THR A 559 -7.44 1.57 20.48
C THR A 559 -6.93 0.59 21.54
N ILE A 560 -7.28 -0.70 21.41
CA ILE A 560 -6.69 -1.75 22.25
C ILE A 560 -5.15 -1.77 22.14
N GLU A 561 -4.61 -1.56 20.94
CA GLU A 561 -3.16 -1.54 20.71
C GLU A 561 -2.47 -0.45 21.55
N GLN A 562 -3.01 0.78 21.50
CA GLN A 562 -2.51 1.89 22.31
C GLN A 562 -2.68 1.60 23.81
N ALA A 563 -3.84 1.06 24.22
CA ALA A 563 -4.09 0.70 25.61
C ALA A 563 -3.10 -0.36 26.13
N LYS A 564 -2.70 -1.34 25.28
CA LYS A 564 -1.65 -2.31 25.59
C LYS A 564 -0.29 -1.63 25.78
N ALA A 565 0.07 -0.71 24.87
CA ALA A 565 1.33 0.05 24.96
C ALA A 565 1.38 0.89 26.26
N ASP A 566 0.25 1.50 26.62
CA ASP A 566 0.08 2.31 27.82
C ASP A 566 -0.17 1.47 29.10
N ARG A 567 -0.10 0.13 29.00
CA ARG A 567 -0.20 -0.83 30.11
C ARG A 567 -1.52 -0.79 30.88
N TYR A 568 -2.63 -0.63 30.17
CA TYR A 568 -3.96 -0.67 30.75
C TYR A 568 -4.29 -2.09 31.25
N ASP A 569 -5.26 -2.20 32.16
CA ASP A 569 -5.75 -3.50 32.65
C ASP A 569 -6.55 -4.24 31.55
N LEU A 570 -5.89 -5.21 30.91
CA LEU A 570 -6.49 -6.03 29.85
C LEU A 570 -7.61 -6.93 30.35
N HIS A 571 -7.63 -7.30 31.64
CA HIS A 571 -8.69 -8.12 32.20
C HIS A 571 -10.00 -7.32 32.30
N GLY A 572 -9.93 -6.09 32.82
CA GLY A 572 -11.08 -5.18 32.84
C GLY A 572 -11.61 -4.85 31.43
N ILE A 573 -10.72 -4.69 30.44
CA ILE A 573 -11.12 -4.50 29.03
C ILE A 573 -11.82 -5.75 28.50
N HIS A 574 -11.28 -6.94 28.78
CA HIS A 574 -11.87 -8.22 28.38
C HIS A 574 -13.28 -8.40 28.95
N ASP A 575 -13.48 -8.11 30.22
CA ASP A 575 -14.78 -8.27 30.89
C ASP A 575 -15.82 -7.28 30.34
N SER A 576 -15.43 -6.02 30.14
CA SER A 576 -16.29 -5.02 29.51
C SER A 576 -16.68 -5.40 28.08
N LEU A 577 -15.73 -5.91 27.29
CA LEU A 577 -15.98 -6.34 25.92
C LEU A 577 -16.92 -7.55 25.85
N ASN A 578 -16.72 -8.56 26.71
CA ASN A 578 -17.63 -9.70 26.80
C ASN A 578 -19.04 -9.26 27.21
N LYS A 579 -19.17 -8.34 28.16
CA LYS A 579 -20.47 -7.80 28.57
C LYS A 579 -21.17 -7.06 27.42
N ALA A 580 -20.45 -6.23 26.66
CA ALA A 580 -20.98 -5.54 25.49
C ALA A 580 -21.48 -6.52 24.43
N LEU A 581 -20.67 -7.52 24.07
CA LEU A 581 -21.05 -8.54 23.08
C LEU A 581 -22.21 -9.42 23.55
N HIS A 582 -22.23 -9.85 24.82
CA HIS A 582 -23.38 -10.56 25.37
C HIS A 582 -24.66 -9.73 25.30
N THR A 583 -24.58 -8.42 25.55
CA THR A 583 -25.72 -7.51 25.43
C THR A 583 -26.20 -7.41 23.98
N LEU A 584 -25.26 -7.29 23.03
CA LEU A 584 -25.53 -7.27 21.59
C LEU A 584 -26.20 -8.57 21.11
N HIS A 585 -25.62 -9.72 21.47
CA HIS A 585 -26.11 -11.04 21.09
C HIS A 585 -27.48 -11.35 21.69
N SER A 586 -27.72 -10.93 22.94
CA SER A 586 -29.02 -11.08 23.60
C SER A 586 -30.13 -10.31 22.90
N ALA A 587 -29.79 -9.23 22.19
CA ALA A 587 -30.70 -8.47 21.34
C ALA A 587 -30.77 -8.98 19.90
N ASN A 588 -30.25 -10.20 19.65
CA ASN A 588 -30.24 -10.86 18.34
C ASN A 588 -29.39 -10.16 17.27
N TYR A 589 -28.35 -9.42 17.66
CA TYR A 589 -27.37 -8.83 16.76
C TYR A 589 -26.01 -9.50 16.90
N VAL A 590 -25.21 -9.44 15.83
CA VAL A 590 -23.76 -9.79 15.84
C VAL A 590 -22.97 -8.62 15.28
N HIS A 591 -21.70 -8.48 15.66
CA HIS A 591 -20.83 -7.43 15.13
C HIS A 591 -20.04 -7.90 13.89
N GLY A 592 -19.45 -9.09 13.95
CA GLY A 592 -18.79 -9.77 12.84
C GLY A 592 -17.35 -9.35 12.52
N ASP A 593 -16.88 -8.20 13.01
CA ASP A 593 -15.53 -7.66 12.75
C ASP A 593 -14.85 -7.18 14.03
N ILE A 594 -14.88 -8.02 15.08
CA ILE A 594 -14.20 -7.69 16.34
C ILE A 594 -12.69 -7.80 16.13
N ARG A 595 -12.01 -6.65 16.24
CA ARG A 595 -10.55 -6.50 16.10
C ARG A 595 -10.04 -5.33 16.92
N ASP A 596 -8.73 -5.26 17.11
CA ASP A 596 -8.01 -4.24 17.90
C ASP A 596 -8.36 -2.80 17.50
N VAL A 597 -8.48 -2.53 16.20
CA VAL A 597 -8.82 -1.20 15.67
C VAL A 597 -10.31 -0.87 15.73
N ASN A 598 -11.18 -1.85 16.02
CA ASN A 598 -12.63 -1.67 16.10
C ASN A 598 -13.15 -1.66 17.55
N VAL A 599 -12.27 -1.85 18.53
CA VAL A 599 -12.58 -1.74 19.95
C VAL A 599 -11.78 -0.59 20.55
N LEU A 600 -12.49 0.40 21.05
CA LEU A 600 -11.92 1.58 21.68
C LEU A 600 -12.10 1.51 23.19
N VAL A 601 -11.07 1.92 23.93
CA VAL A 601 -11.00 1.91 25.39
C VAL A 601 -10.88 3.34 25.88
N ARG A 602 -11.66 3.70 26.89
CA ARG A 602 -11.62 5.06 27.46
C ARG A 602 -10.23 5.37 28.04
N ARG A 603 -9.69 6.55 27.77
CA ARG A 603 -8.43 7.03 28.38
C ARG A 603 -8.52 7.03 29.91
N ASP A 604 -7.38 6.84 30.56
CA ASP A 604 -7.20 6.82 32.02
C ASP A 604 -8.01 5.74 32.74
N SER A 605 -8.41 4.68 32.02
CA SER A 605 -9.11 3.54 32.59
C SER A 605 -8.15 2.58 33.32
N ASN A 606 -7.53 3.04 34.41
CA ASN A 606 -6.73 2.18 35.31
C ASN A 606 -7.59 1.30 36.24
N ARG A 607 -8.84 0.98 35.84
CA ARG A 607 -9.85 0.35 36.70
C ARG A 607 -10.42 -0.92 36.08
N ALA A 608 -10.85 -1.83 36.95
CA ALA A 608 -11.46 -3.13 36.68
C ALA A 608 -12.72 -3.14 35.77
N THR A 609 -13.19 -2.00 35.26
CA THR A 609 -14.34 -1.88 34.34
C THR A 609 -14.11 -0.71 33.37
N ALA A 610 -13.07 -0.78 32.55
CA ALA A 610 -12.83 0.22 31.50
C ALA A 610 -14.02 0.18 30.50
N PRO A 611 -14.77 1.29 30.31
CA PRO A 611 -15.83 1.31 29.30
C PRO A 611 -15.20 1.09 27.91
N VAL A 612 -15.76 0.14 27.16
CA VAL A 612 -15.38 -0.11 25.78
C VAL A 612 -16.42 0.47 24.83
N MET A 613 -15.96 0.98 23.70
CA MET A 613 -16.80 1.41 22.59
C MET A 613 -16.49 0.55 21.37
N LEU A 614 -17.52 -0.02 20.76
CA LEU A 614 -17.43 -0.74 19.50
C LEU A 614 -17.70 0.22 18.33
N VAL A 615 -16.84 0.14 17.32
CA VAL A 615 -16.96 0.90 16.06
C VAL A 615 -16.86 -0.05 14.86
N ASP A 616 -17.14 0.45 13.66
CA ASP A 616 -17.06 -0.33 12.41
C ASP A 616 -18.18 -1.39 12.26
N TRP A 617 -19.44 -0.91 12.24
CA TRP A 617 -20.67 -1.72 12.14
C TRP A 617 -21.01 -2.20 10.72
N ASP A 618 -20.02 -2.36 9.83
CA ASP A 618 -20.26 -2.66 8.41
C ASP A 618 -20.69 -4.12 8.17
N TRP A 619 -20.22 -5.04 9.01
CA TRP A 619 -20.52 -6.47 8.92
C TRP A 619 -21.58 -6.89 9.93
N ALA A 620 -21.98 -5.98 10.81
CA ALA A 620 -22.96 -6.23 11.82
C ALA A 620 -24.34 -6.48 11.21
N GLY A 621 -25.22 -7.13 11.97
CA GLY A 621 -26.57 -7.45 11.51
C GLY A 621 -27.26 -8.43 12.43
N ILE A 622 -28.39 -8.96 11.97
CA ILE A 622 -29.18 -9.93 12.73
C ILE A 622 -28.41 -11.26 12.82
N CYS A 623 -28.36 -11.86 14.00
CA CYS A 623 -27.74 -13.15 14.21
C CYS A 623 -28.45 -14.22 13.36
N GLY A 624 -27.68 -14.96 12.55
CA GLY A 624 -28.23 -15.95 11.61
C GLY A 624 -28.53 -15.41 10.20
N GLU A 625 -28.53 -14.09 10.00
CA GLU A 625 -28.75 -13.45 8.70
C GLU A 625 -27.56 -12.62 8.21
N ALA A 626 -26.80 -12.01 9.14
CA ALA A 626 -25.59 -11.27 8.81
C ALA A 626 -24.58 -12.20 8.16
N VAL A 627 -23.94 -11.77 7.07
CA VAL A 627 -22.97 -12.57 6.32
C VAL A 627 -21.66 -11.82 6.15
N TYR A 628 -20.55 -12.56 6.18
CA TYR A 628 -19.23 -12.04 5.85
C TYR A 628 -19.20 -11.48 4.42
N PRO A 629 -18.45 -10.39 4.17
CA PRO A 629 -18.33 -9.83 2.83
C PRO A 629 -17.76 -10.86 1.85
N VAL A 630 -18.18 -10.80 0.58
CA VAL A 630 -17.63 -11.67 -0.48
C VAL A 630 -16.16 -11.37 -0.77
N THR A 631 -15.69 -10.17 -0.41
CA THR A 631 -14.30 -9.70 -0.53
C THR A 631 -13.50 -9.94 0.75
N LEU A 632 -13.85 -10.96 1.55
CA LEU A 632 -13.18 -11.27 2.81
C LEU A 632 -11.69 -11.56 2.58
N ASN A 633 -10.80 -10.76 3.18
CA ASN A 633 -9.35 -10.97 3.06
C ASN A 633 -8.91 -12.23 3.84
N PRO A 634 -8.40 -13.29 3.20
CA PRO A 634 -8.03 -14.54 3.87
C PRO A 634 -6.78 -14.44 4.74
N ALA A 635 -5.99 -13.36 4.64
CA ALA A 635 -4.76 -13.17 5.41
C ALA A 635 -5.03 -12.73 6.87
N VAL A 636 -6.22 -12.23 7.16
CA VAL A 636 -6.60 -11.84 8.53
C VAL A 636 -7.07 -13.10 9.28
N LEU A 637 -6.46 -13.36 10.43
CA LEU A 637 -6.80 -14.49 11.29
C LEU A 637 -8.27 -14.38 11.73
N ARG A 638 -9.03 -15.46 11.52
CA ARG A 638 -10.45 -15.57 11.88
C ARG A 638 -10.80 -16.99 12.36
N PRO A 639 -11.97 -17.20 12.99
CA PRO A 639 -12.47 -18.53 13.29
C PRO A 639 -12.59 -19.39 12.02
N SER A 640 -12.43 -20.71 12.15
CA SER A 640 -12.37 -21.63 11.01
C SER A 640 -13.63 -21.66 10.13
N GLY A 641 -14.75 -21.11 10.60
CA GLY A 641 -16.01 -21.00 9.85
C GLY A 641 -16.21 -19.66 9.11
N ALA A 642 -15.37 -18.65 9.37
CA ALA A 642 -15.52 -17.32 8.81
C ALA A 642 -15.03 -17.26 7.36
N MET A 643 -15.93 -17.57 6.42
CA MET A 643 -15.68 -17.58 4.98
C MET A 643 -16.48 -16.50 4.26
N ALA A 644 -16.02 -16.07 3.09
CA ALA A 644 -16.72 -15.11 2.23
C ALA A 644 -18.17 -15.55 1.97
N GLY A 645 -19.15 -14.70 2.30
CA GLY A 645 -20.58 -14.97 2.15
C GLY A 645 -21.19 -15.92 3.18
N ALA A 646 -20.42 -16.49 4.11
CA ALA A 646 -20.95 -17.31 5.19
C ALA A 646 -21.66 -16.45 6.23
N VAL A 647 -22.66 -17.03 6.90
CA VAL A 647 -23.36 -16.40 8.03
C VAL A 647 -22.38 -16.16 9.17
N ILE A 648 -22.53 -15.04 9.86
CA ILE A 648 -21.74 -14.63 11.02
C ILE A 648 -22.47 -15.12 12.29
N PRO A 649 -21.98 -16.18 12.97
CA PRO A 649 -22.55 -16.61 14.23
C PRO A 649 -22.01 -15.74 15.39
N ALA A 650 -22.81 -15.60 16.45
CA ALA A 650 -22.38 -14.94 17.69
C ALA A 650 -21.10 -15.55 18.30
N SER A 651 -20.85 -16.84 18.07
CA SER A 651 -19.62 -17.52 18.51
C SER A 651 -18.35 -16.94 17.89
N ASP A 652 -18.44 -16.37 16.67
CA ASP A 652 -17.27 -15.83 15.98
C ASP A 652 -16.80 -14.53 16.63
N ASP A 653 -17.72 -13.66 17.05
CA ASP A 653 -17.39 -12.48 17.87
C ASP A 653 -16.65 -12.89 19.14
N MET A 654 -17.17 -13.90 19.86
CA MET A 654 -16.56 -14.38 21.11
C MET A 654 -15.20 -15.05 20.90
N ALA A 655 -15.01 -15.74 19.78
CA ALA A 655 -13.72 -16.31 19.42
C ALA A 655 -12.69 -15.22 19.12
N MET A 656 -13.09 -14.13 18.45
CA MET A 656 -12.22 -12.99 18.18
C MET A 656 -11.79 -12.25 19.46
N VAL A 657 -12.66 -12.13 20.47
CA VAL A 657 -12.27 -11.58 21.79
C VAL A 657 -11.10 -12.34 22.39
N ARG A 658 -11.12 -13.67 22.33
CA ARG A 658 -10.05 -14.52 22.88
C ARG A 658 -8.73 -14.33 22.14
N LEU A 659 -8.77 -14.09 20.83
CA LEU A 659 -7.59 -13.83 20.00
C LEU A 659 -7.01 -12.43 20.21
N LEU A 660 -7.84 -11.45 20.57
CA LEU A 660 -7.40 -10.06 20.71
C LEU A 660 -6.63 -9.79 21.99
N LEU A 661 -6.94 -10.52 23.05
CA LEU A 661 -6.41 -10.29 24.40
C LEU A 661 -5.56 -11.47 24.91
N SER A 662 -5.27 -12.44 24.05
CA SER A 662 -4.13 -13.36 24.18
C SER A 662 -2.83 -12.64 23.85
#